data_AF-H1V2V3-F1
#
_entry.id   AF-H1V2V3-F1
#
_cell.length_a   1.000
_cell.length_b   1.000
_cell.length_c   1.000
_cell.angle_alpha   90.00
_cell.angle_beta   90.00
_cell.angle_gamma   90.00
#
_symmetry.space_group_name_H-M   'P 1'
#
loop_
_entity.id
_entity.type
_entity.pdbx_description
1 polymer ?
#
loop_
_entity_poly.entity_id
_entity_poly.type
_entity_poly.pdbx_seq_one_letter_code
_entity_poly.pdbx_strand_id
1 'polypeptide(L)'
;MSAPLDSPATIHGALYNHLVLPAKLPQHRDLDQQIPLVEKTLCRRMAVAARIMSALPNNTDTCRETWETVRQTVVACQRLYQGGRIDKASLLRELQQLGPSGFIVLHIETQNAGLIIRRAQDPVFNDSVVFEAFEASAKNESVLAAKGALIWDFPGIAVAIPYTTFNDQDFQLSLANFIEQASLETVKDFAAYAFKAGTTVFEYRNTGDPSIISSLLMAILEENGRRFAPVLLRKRVRDDVCWNRAKKPWRRLPYYLVLRVAIQRYLTIALDHEKGRLEYKFFISVLLATFLDDSPTHHIGMEQTHFLKKKICRRLVKLDLDKDRCGDQDAVARYNHLFDCLGPKFDKSISRCSVLLEHALTQERLALVKHIPVLPRKACEQDLILSLRVSQVYIKNALQSFRFPKNKRYQLLPNEGPAEAAKDHLSQYARNYHKLIDKEMKLIASVPETCSEVSRQIFDYVQTALPMYEDNPEQKSLMLLTVMELWQKMDSIACESFPLLSEFHPVFHPQMLDVLLFSQFSDMARLASLQTFLSYRITRASTVQRNIFEDPSAGCFAERYYRESSDAPSLKFIHDSIVTLANQMRESKKAEWKRKTREYDELISRIDTSTCMYIVDEDNIHGRERHDPNCRRCSMMWNAQNMRISIFEEPLPVDPIVARSTVFELACPQEFAIYRDTTWWVLRHLATHFNDEGAKPRCFLRDYVQLKPFSKQSHGKVGLASTTKPFQTTHYISVPFPVEWDGGRDGVCRPNALKLGYFDERTSTWPGRTRFRPSFAHHTALVLPNNSPWKKVLETKACALDGPGPSSYEIMASQSSCPAGINNHEYLAMQTLMTGKKQRWIVLLAELGSTNLNFSSEVTMLVVSHLALQSGPRDEKGDVLRTIHNVFRDDHFCDRFVEQLCARLESLQANWRETYLMDVVITLLLRTHALTATNRDVSSKAFEAILRARKICVRWVEMLRAETFKASDVEMSRRCQQYALWAAILCKRTFVVHANQSVHLDDTALQAYIECCITLQDNLVVEVGALPQVLRHAVVSDMKLSYRLSSLVRKSIVSSPDTFRKAIMAVWPEADGRSRQISALRADQDAWVVCESHGHDGWNASIQVVQYNCCTGLLLVDSRPLG
;
A
#
# COMPACT_ATOMS: atom_id res chain seq x y z
N MET A 1 11.85 6.71 -35.72
CA MET A 1 10.93 6.72 -36.89
C MET A 1 10.28 5.36 -36.98
N SER A 2 8.97 5.29 -36.73
CA SER A 2 8.21 4.04 -36.73
C SER A 2 8.12 3.52 -38.17
N ALA A 3 8.55 2.27 -38.41
CA ALA A 3 8.37 1.65 -39.72
C ALA A 3 6.89 1.65 -40.11
N PRO A 4 6.54 1.80 -41.40
CA PRO A 4 5.16 1.74 -41.85
C PRO A 4 4.52 0.42 -41.39
N LEU A 5 3.25 0.49 -40.97
CA LEU A 5 2.49 -0.63 -40.40
C LEU A 5 2.41 -1.83 -41.36
N ASP A 6 2.49 -1.57 -42.67
CA ASP A 6 2.45 -2.57 -43.74
C ASP A 6 3.83 -3.01 -44.24
N SER A 7 4.92 -2.62 -43.57
CA SER A 7 6.26 -3.00 -44.03
C SER A 7 6.43 -4.54 -44.00
N PRO A 8 7.10 -5.13 -45.01
CA PRO A 8 7.36 -6.56 -45.05
C PRO A 8 8.05 -7.10 -43.77
N ALA A 9 8.92 -6.30 -43.16
CA ALA A 9 9.60 -6.64 -41.90
C ALA A 9 8.61 -6.73 -40.71
N THR A 10 7.66 -5.79 -40.61
CA THR A 10 6.63 -5.76 -39.55
C THR A 10 5.72 -7.00 -39.63
N ILE A 11 5.26 -7.36 -40.84
CA ILE A 11 4.41 -8.55 -41.08
C ILE A 11 5.17 -9.83 -40.75
N HIS A 12 6.43 -9.94 -41.15
CA HIS A 12 7.29 -11.08 -40.84
C HIS A 12 7.57 -11.21 -39.33
N GLY A 13 7.78 -10.10 -38.64
CA GLY A 13 7.94 -10.07 -37.18
C GLY A 13 6.71 -10.56 -36.44
N ALA A 14 5.51 -10.17 -36.87
CA ALA A 14 4.26 -10.70 -36.31
C ALA A 14 4.09 -12.20 -36.60
N LEU A 15 4.35 -12.63 -37.84
CA LEU A 15 4.28 -14.03 -38.24
C LEU A 15 5.27 -14.93 -37.47
N TYR A 16 6.45 -14.41 -37.15
CA TYR A 16 7.44 -15.10 -36.30
C TYR A 16 6.81 -15.51 -34.96
N ASN A 17 6.07 -14.62 -34.30
CA ASN A 17 5.45 -14.92 -33.00
C ASN A 17 4.43 -16.06 -33.11
N HIS A 18 3.66 -16.12 -34.21
CA HIS A 18 2.64 -17.15 -34.44
C HIS A 18 3.23 -18.52 -34.83
N LEU A 19 4.27 -18.55 -35.66
CA LEU A 19 4.94 -19.79 -36.10
C LEU A 19 5.89 -20.34 -35.02
N VAL A 20 6.70 -19.46 -34.45
CA VAL A 20 7.85 -19.81 -33.61
C VAL A 20 7.48 -19.85 -32.13
N LEU A 21 6.54 -19.03 -31.67
CA LEU A 21 6.11 -18.96 -30.27
C LEU A 21 7.33 -18.83 -29.31
N PRO A 22 8.08 -17.71 -29.38
CA PRO A 22 9.26 -17.46 -28.54
C PRO A 22 8.89 -17.32 -27.06
N ALA A 23 9.91 -17.31 -26.18
CA ALA A 23 9.70 -17.11 -24.74
C ALA A 23 9.09 -15.74 -24.39
N LYS A 24 9.44 -14.71 -25.16
CA LYS A 24 8.89 -13.36 -25.00
C LYS A 24 7.87 -13.08 -26.10
N LEU A 25 6.59 -13.19 -25.75
CA LEU A 25 5.48 -12.94 -26.66
C LEU A 25 5.01 -11.47 -26.59
N PRO A 26 4.41 -10.94 -27.67
CA PRO A 26 3.77 -9.63 -27.66
C PRO A 26 2.69 -9.55 -26.59
N GLN A 27 2.45 -8.36 -26.06
CA GLN A 27 1.44 -8.14 -25.01
C GLN A 27 0.11 -7.58 -25.55
N HIS A 28 0.03 -7.37 -26.86
CA HIS A 28 -1.10 -6.75 -27.56
C HIS A 28 -1.42 -7.58 -28.80
N ARG A 29 -2.71 -7.75 -29.14
CA ARG A 29 -3.13 -8.34 -30.41
C ARG A 29 -2.46 -7.58 -31.57
N ASP A 30 -2.07 -8.30 -32.62
CA ASP A 30 -1.68 -7.67 -33.88
C ASP A 30 -2.79 -6.72 -34.36
N LEU A 31 -2.40 -5.65 -35.05
CA LEU A 31 -3.35 -4.62 -35.48
C LEU A 31 -4.36 -5.22 -36.46
N ASP A 32 -5.61 -4.79 -36.39
CA ASP A 32 -6.69 -5.36 -37.22
C ASP A 32 -6.41 -5.22 -38.74
N GLN A 33 -5.66 -4.18 -39.15
CA GLN A 33 -5.19 -4.00 -40.55
C GLN A 33 -4.05 -4.96 -40.93
N GLN A 34 -3.26 -5.41 -39.96
CA GLN A 34 -2.09 -6.27 -40.16
C GLN A 34 -2.47 -7.76 -40.22
N ILE A 35 -3.52 -8.18 -39.52
CA ILE A 35 -3.95 -9.59 -39.43
C ILE A 35 -4.18 -10.22 -40.83
N PRO A 36 -4.94 -9.60 -41.76
CA PRO A 36 -5.13 -10.20 -43.09
C PRO A 36 -3.82 -10.37 -43.88
N LEU A 37 -2.85 -9.46 -43.70
CA LEU A 37 -1.54 -9.53 -44.33
C LEU A 37 -0.69 -10.68 -43.74
N VAL A 38 -0.79 -10.90 -42.43
CA VAL A 38 -0.14 -12.03 -41.74
C VAL A 38 -0.75 -13.36 -42.20
N GLU A 39 -2.07 -13.46 -42.29
CA GLU A 39 -2.78 -14.66 -42.77
C GLU A 39 -2.44 -14.99 -44.22
N LYS A 40 -2.41 -13.97 -45.09
CA LYS A 40 -1.98 -14.10 -46.49
C LYS A 40 -0.54 -14.60 -46.60
N THR A 41 0.36 -14.02 -45.81
CA THR A 41 1.78 -14.41 -45.79
C THR A 41 1.97 -15.84 -45.27
N LEU A 42 1.19 -16.23 -44.26
CA LEU A 42 1.15 -17.60 -43.75
C LEU A 42 0.74 -18.60 -44.83
N CYS A 43 -0.38 -18.35 -45.54
CA CYS A 43 -0.85 -19.23 -46.62
C CYS A 43 0.19 -19.40 -47.71
N ARG A 44 0.78 -18.29 -48.18
CA ARG A 44 1.84 -18.32 -49.20
C ARG A 44 3.01 -19.21 -48.77
N ARG A 45 3.45 -19.11 -47.52
CA ARG A 45 4.56 -19.91 -46.98
C ARG A 45 4.20 -21.38 -46.84
N MET A 46 2.99 -21.69 -46.39
CA MET A 46 2.50 -23.07 -46.30
C MET A 46 2.37 -23.71 -47.70
N ALA A 47 1.93 -22.97 -48.70
CA ALA A 47 1.88 -23.43 -50.09
C ALA A 47 3.30 -23.69 -50.67
N VAL A 48 4.28 -22.83 -50.36
CA VAL A 48 5.69 -23.06 -50.74
C VAL A 48 6.23 -24.32 -50.08
N ALA A 49 5.98 -24.52 -48.78
CA ALA A 49 6.39 -25.74 -48.09
C ALA A 49 5.72 -27.00 -48.67
N ALA A 50 4.44 -26.94 -49.03
CA ALA A 50 3.74 -28.05 -49.66
C ALA A 50 4.32 -28.38 -51.05
N ARG A 51 4.69 -27.35 -51.84
CA ARG A 51 5.39 -27.55 -53.12
C ARG A 51 6.73 -28.25 -52.96
N ILE A 52 7.47 -27.97 -51.89
CA ILE A 52 8.74 -28.66 -51.61
C ILE A 52 8.49 -30.14 -51.30
N MET A 53 7.41 -30.45 -50.58
CA MET A 53 7.03 -31.83 -50.29
C MET A 53 6.54 -32.59 -51.53
N SER A 54 5.80 -31.94 -52.44
CA SER A 54 5.36 -32.58 -53.68
C SER A 54 6.50 -32.80 -54.69
N ALA A 55 7.51 -31.92 -54.70
CA ALA A 55 8.63 -31.97 -55.64
C ALA A 55 9.83 -32.85 -55.19
N LEU A 56 9.66 -33.70 -54.18
CA LEU A 56 10.74 -34.58 -53.70
C LEU A 56 11.13 -35.62 -54.78
N PRO A 57 12.43 -35.90 -54.97
CA PRO A 57 12.90 -36.87 -55.95
C PRO A 57 12.48 -38.30 -55.55
N ASN A 58 12.11 -39.13 -56.53
CA ASN A 58 11.68 -40.52 -56.32
C ASN A 58 10.52 -40.68 -55.31
N ASN A 59 9.68 -39.65 -55.16
CA ASN A 59 8.50 -39.69 -54.31
C ASN A 59 7.38 -40.48 -54.98
N THR A 60 6.64 -41.28 -54.21
CA THR A 60 5.46 -42.03 -54.70
C THR A 60 4.42 -41.09 -55.28
N ASP A 61 3.74 -41.50 -56.36
CA ASP A 61 2.72 -40.68 -57.04
C ASP A 61 1.60 -40.26 -56.07
N THR A 62 1.15 -41.17 -55.20
CA THR A 62 0.16 -40.87 -54.15
C THR A 62 0.60 -39.73 -53.23
N CYS A 63 1.85 -39.71 -52.76
CA CYS A 63 2.35 -38.63 -51.91
C CYS A 63 2.52 -37.31 -52.68
N ARG A 64 2.96 -37.37 -53.94
CA ARG A 64 3.09 -36.20 -54.83
C ARG A 64 1.75 -35.52 -55.05
N GLU A 65 0.73 -36.29 -55.43
CA GLU A 65 -0.64 -35.83 -55.66
C GLU A 65 -1.29 -35.31 -54.37
N THR A 66 -1.08 -36.00 -53.24
CA THR A 66 -1.58 -35.57 -51.93
C THR A 66 -1.01 -34.19 -51.57
N TRP A 67 0.29 -33.98 -51.70
CA TRP A 67 0.91 -32.69 -51.39
C TRP A 67 0.56 -31.59 -52.39
N GLU A 68 0.35 -31.93 -53.66
CA GLU A 68 -0.16 -30.99 -54.66
C GLU A 68 -1.60 -30.55 -54.33
N THR A 69 -2.44 -31.47 -53.85
CA THR A 69 -3.80 -31.15 -53.38
C THR A 69 -3.77 -30.24 -52.15
N VAL A 70 -2.87 -30.51 -51.18
CA VAL A 70 -2.66 -29.61 -50.03
C VAL A 70 -2.23 -28.22 -50.50
N ARG A 71 -1.32 -28.14 -51.48
CA ARG A 71 -0.85 -26.86 -52.04
C ARG A 71 -2.01 -26.08 -52.67
N GLN A 72 -2.83 -26.74 -53.50
CA GLN A 72 -3.99 -26.13 -54.14
C GLN A 72 -5.03 -25.67 -53.12
N THR A 73 -5.32 -26.48 -52.11
CA THR A 73 -6.25 -26.14 -51.03
C THR A 73 -5.79 -24.90 -50.27
N VAL A 74 -4.53 -24.83 -49.85
CA VAL A 74 -4.00 -23.67 -49.11
C VAL A 74 -4.07 -22.39 -49.95
N VAL A 75 -3.86 -22.49 -51.27
CA VAL A 75 -4.01 -21.35 -52.20
C VAL A 75 -5.49 -20.96 -52.35
N ALA A 76 -6.41 -21.94 -52.44
CA ALA A 76 -7.85 -21.70 -52.52
C ALA A 76 -8.39 -21.04 -51.23
N CYS A 77 -7.94 -21.45 -50.05
CA CYS A 77 -8.30 -20.84 -48.76
C CYS A 77 -8.01 -19.33 -48.75
N GLN A 78 -6.86 -18.93 -49.30
CA GLN A 78 -6.48 -17.51 -49.41
C GLN A 78 -7.41 -16.72 -50.36
N ARG A 79 -8.02 -17.37 -51.35
CA ARG A 79 -8.95 -16.74 -52.30
C ARG A 79 -10.37 -16.67 -51.74
N LEU A 80 -10.78 -17.69 -51.00
CA LEU A 80 -12.07 -17.79 -50.33
C LEU A 80 -12.22 -16.74 -49.21
N TYR A 81 -11.11 -16.38 -48.57
CA TYR A 81 -11.07 -15.36 -47.53
C TYR A 81 -10.55 -14.02 -48.07
N GLN A 82 -11.44 -13.07 -48.36
CA GLN A 82 -11.08 -11.71 -48.80
C GLN A 82 -11.74 -10.65 -47.92
N GLY A 83 -10.93 -9.85 -47.22
CA GLY A 83 -11.42 -8.71 -46.45
C GLY A 83 -12.21 -9.06 -45.18
N GLY A 84 -11.95 -10.23 -44.57
CA GLY A 84 -12.63 -10.66 -43.34
C GLY A 84 -13.99 -11.34 -43.56
N ARG A 85 -14.28 -11.76 -44.80
CA ARG A 85 -15.51 -12.49 -45.16
C ARG A 85 -15.19 -13.67 -46.07
N ILE A 86 -16.12 -14.62 -46.11
CA ILE A 86 -16.11 -15.71 -47.09
C ILE A 86 -16.99 -15.28 -48.27
N ASP A 87 -16.38 -15.13 -49.45
CA ASP A 87 -17.07 -14.68 -50.66
C ASP A 87 -17.97 -15.79 -51.22
N LYS A 88 -19.29 -15.55 -51.29
CA LYS A 88 -20.28 -16.53 -51.76
C LYS A 88 -19.96 -17.08 -53.16
N ALA A 89 -19.66 -16.21 -54.12
CA ALA A 89 -19.39 -16.61 -55.50
C ALA A 89 -18.14 -17.49 -55.63
N SER A 90 -17.09 -17.16 -54.86
CA SER A 90 -15.86 -17.96 -54.82
C SER A 90 -16.07 -19.29 -54.09
N LEU A 91 -16.84 -19.31 -53.00
CA LEU A 91 -17.20 -20.54 -52.30
C LEU A 91 -18.02 -21.48 -53.18
N LEU A 92 -19.03 -20.95 -53.89
CA LEU A 92 -19.87 -21.74 -54.79
C LEU A 92 -19.04 -22.41 -55.90
N ARG A 93 -18.08 -21.69 -56.49
CA ARG A 93 -17.15 -22.25 -57.49
C ARG A 93 -16.31 -23.39 -56.94
N GLU A 94 -15.78 -23.25 -55.72
CA GLU A 94 -14.95 -24.31 -55.10
C GLU A 94 -15.81 -25.52 -54.70
N LEU A 95 -17.05 -25.32 -54.24
CA LEU A 95 -18.00 -26.41 -53.97
C LEU A 95 -18.35 -27.20 -55.23
N GLN A 96 -18.60 -26.51 -56.35
CA GLN A 96 -18.89 -27.13 -57.66
C GLN A 96 -17.70 -27.92 -58.23
N GLN A 97 -16.48 -27.51 -57.90
CA GLN A 97 -15.23 -28.15 -58.37
C GLN A 97 -14.71 -29.24 -57.41
N LEU A 98 -15.51 -29.65 -56.41
CA LEU A 98 -15.12 -30.64 -55.41
C LEU A 98 -15.02 -32.06 -56.00
N GLY A 99 -13.83 -32.41 -56.49
CA GLY A 99 -13.51 -33.74 -57.03
C GLY A 99 -13.38 -34.85 -55.95
N PRO A 100 -13.10 -36.11 -56.36
CA PRO A 100 -12.95 -37.26 -55.44
C PRO A 100 -11.87 -37.09 -54.36
N SER A 101 -10.78 -36.38 -54.69
CA SER A 101 -9.72 -36.01 -53.74
C SER A 101 -9.87 -34.57 -53.21
N GLY A 102 -11.03 -33.93 -53.45
CA GLY A 102 -11.29 -32.54 -53.12
C GLY A 102 -11.38 -32.28 -51.63
N PHE A 103 -10.77 -31.18 -51.18
CA PHE A 103 -10.69 -30.79 -49.77
C PHE A 103 -10.75 -29.27 -49.64
N ILE A 104 -11.78 -28.74 -48.97
CA ILE A 104 -11.98 -27.29 -48.73
C ILE A 104 -11.84 -27.02 -47.25
N VAL A 105 -11.18 -25.91 -46.90
CA VAL A 105 -10.99 -25.46 -45.52
C VAL A 105 -11.46 -24.03 -45.39
N LEU A 106 -12.35 -23.79 -44.42
CA LEU A 106 -12.91 -22.49 -44.12
C LEU A 106 -12.61 -22.12 -42.67
N HIS A 107 -12.27 -20.85 -42.45
CA HIS A 107 -12.17 -20.24 -41.12
C HIS A 107 -13.20 -19.13 -41.04
N ILE A 108 -14.17 -19.30 -40.15
CA ILE A 108 -15.26 -18.37 -39.92
C ILE A 108 -14.91 -17.60 -38.64
N GLU A 109 -14.13 -16.52 -38.79
CA GLU A 109 -13.53 -15.78 -37.65
C GLU A 109 -14.58 -15.25 -36.68
N THR A 110 -15.68 -14.68 -37.19
CA THR A 110 -16.81 -14.14 -36.42
C THR A 110 -17.46 -15.18 -35.51
N GLN A 111 -17.46 -16.45 -35.93
CA GLN A 111 -18.04 -17.57 -35.19
C GLN A 111 -16.98 -18.44 -34.50
N ASN A 112 -15.70 -18.02 -34.44
CA ASN A 112 -14.64 -18.81 -33.81
C ASN A 112 -14.61 -20.30 -34.29
N ALA A 113 -14.90 -20.55 -35.57
CA ALA A 113 -15.09 -21.90 -36.10
C ALA A 113 -14.20 -22.21 -37.31
N GLY A 114 -13.67 -23.43 -37.34
CA GLY A 114 -13.07 -24.05 -38.53
C GLY A 114 -14.04 -25.08 -39.12
N LEU A 115 -14.17 -25.09 -40.44
CA LEU A 115 -15.00 -26.04 -41.18
C LEU A 115 -14.17 -26.68 -42.30
N ILE A 116 -14.17 -28.02 -42.35
CA ILE A 116 -13.55 -28.82 -43.41
C ILE A 116 -14.66 -29.48 -44.21
N ILE A 117 -14.59 -29.40 -45.54
CA ILE A 117 -15.53 -30.03 -46.47
C ILE A 117 -14.72 -30.94 -47.39
N ARG A 118 -15.04 -32.24 -47.42
CA ARG A 118 -14.28 -33.22 -48.20
C ARG A 118 -15.17 -34.29 -48.79
N ARG A 119 -14.81 -34.81 -49.96
CA ARG A 119 -15.46 -36.00 -50.52
C ARG A 119 -14.93 -37.25 -49.83
N ALA A 120 -15.79 -38.24 -49.61
CA ALA A 120 -15.45 -39.47 -48.90
C ALA A 120 -16.35 -40.63 -49.31
N GLN A 121 -15.81 -41.85 -49.20
CA GLN A 121 -16.61 -43.06 -49.26
C GLN A 121 -17.21 -43.33 -47.87
N ASP A 122 -18.52 -43.20 -47.76
CA ASP A 122 -19.31 -43.46 -46.56
C ASP A 122 -19.92 -44.86 -46.61
N PRO A 123 -19.89 -45.65 -45.51
CA PRO A 123 -20.43 -47.01 -45.48
C PRO A 123 -21.93 -47.12 -45.83
N VAL A 124 -22.69 -46.03 -45.72
CA VAL A 124 -24.14 -46.00 -45.97
C VAL A 124 -24.44 -45.35 -47.31
N PHE A 125 -23.82 -44.21 -47.61
CA PHE A 125 -24.11 -43.43 -48.82
C PHE A 125 -23.21 -43.75 -50.01
N ASN A 126 -22.19 -44.61 -49.84
CA ASN A 126 -21.07 -44.76 -50.77
C ASN A 126 -20.43 -43.40 -51.05
N ASP A 127 -20.76 -42.73 -52.16
CA ASP A 127 -20.19 -41.42 -52.47
C ASP A 127 -20.87 -40.29 -51.68
N SER A 128 -20.09 -39.60 -50.83
CA SER A 128 -20.61 -38.61 -49.89
C SER A 128 -19.66 -37.41 -49.72
N VAL A 129 -20.20 -36.32 -49.20
CA VAL A 129 -19.44 -35.15 -48.74
C VAL A 129 -19.53 -35.07 -47.22
N VAL A 130 -18.37 -35.08 -46.56
CA VAL A 130 -18.24 -34.97 -45.11
C VAL A 130 -17.87 -33.55 -44.73
N PHE A 131 -18.69 -32.97 -43.86
CA PHE A 131 -18.47 -31.70 -43.19
C PHE A 131 -17.92 -31.96 -41.80
N GLU A 132 -16.84 -31.30 -41.42
CA GLU A 132 -16.22 -31.43 -40.11
C GLU A 132 -16.00 -30.06 -39.48
N ALA A 133 -16.70 -29.75 -38.39
CA ALA A 133 -16.61 -28.46 -37.69
C ALA A 133 -15.91 -28.58 -36.34
N PHE A 134 -15.17 -27.53 -35.99
CA PHE A 134 -14.46 -27.44 -34.72
C PHE A 134 -14.21 -25.99 -34.32
N GLU A 135 -13.98 -25.78 -33.03
CA GLU A 135 -13.63 -24.48 -32.47
C GLU A 135 -12.20 -24.07 -32.86
N ALA A 136 -12.02 -22.82 -33.30
CA ALA A 136 -10.76 -22.29 -33.82
C ALA A 136 -9.84 -21.69 -32.73
N SER A 137 -10.41 -21.25 -31.61
CA SER A 137 -9.69 -20.64 -30.48
C SER A 137 -10.40 -20.90 -29.15
N ALA A 138 -9.68 -21.47 -28.18
CA ALA A 138 -10.24 -21.78 -26.86
C ALA A 138 -10.44 -20.52 -26.00
N LYS A 139 -11.35 -20.61 -25.03
CA LYS A 139 -11.59 -19.57 -24.00
C LYS A 139 -10.32 -19.23 -23.22
N ASN A 140 -10.17 -17.95 -22.82
CA ASN A 140 -9.01 -17.44 -22.09
C ASN A 140 -8.74 -18.24 -20.81
N GLU A 141 -9.80 -18.63 -20.09
CA GLU A 141 -9.72 -19.39 -18.84
C GLU A 141 -9.11 -20.77 -19.06
N SER A 142 -9.51 -21.46 -20.14
CA SER A 142 -8.97 -22.77 -20.51
C SER A 142 -7.48 -22.69 -20.84
N VAL A 143 -7.05 -21.64 -21.56
CA VAL A 143 -5.64 -21.42 -21.88
C VAL A 143 -4.82 -21.15 -20.62
N LEU A 144 -5.31 -20.28 -19.73
CA LEU A 144 -4.63 -19.92 -18.48
C LEU A 144 -4.57 -21.09 -17.48
N ALA A 145 -5.58 -21.97 -17.48
CA ALA A 145 -5.61 -23.15 -16.62
C ALA A 145 -4.65 -24.27 -17.09
N ALA A 146 -4.27 -24.27 -18.37
CA ALA A 146 -3.41 -25.31 -18.92
C ALA A 146 -1.97 -25.18 -18.38
N LYS A 147 -1.47 -26.21 -17.68
CA LYS A 147 -0.08 -26.29 -17.17
C LYS A 147 1.00 -26.41 -18.28
N GLY A 148 0.65 -26.15 -19.56
CA GLY A 148 1.59 -26.18 -20.66
C GLY A 148 0.96 -26.11 -22.06
N ALA A 149 0.26 -27.15 -22.50
CA ALA A 149 -0.42 -27.17 -23.80
C ALA A 149 -1.81 -27.78 -23.64
N LEU A 150 -2.81 -27.19 -24.29
CA LEU A 150 -4.16 -27.73 -24.37
C LEU A 150 -4.14 -29.07 -25.11
N ILE A 151 -4.78 -30.08 -24.54
CA ILE A 151 -5.06 -31.33 -25.25
C ILE A 151 -6.45 -31.17 -25.85
N TRP A 152 -6.53 -31.23 -27.18
CA TRP A 152 -7.74 -30.86 -27.90
C TRP A 152 -7.97 -31.84 -29.07
N ASP A 153 -9.19 -32.35 -29.18
CA ASP A 153 -9.61 -33.31 -30.20
C ASP A 153 -10.35 -32.61 -31.34
N PHE A 154 -10.06 -33.02 -32.58
CA PHE A 154 -10.62 -32.42 -33.80
C PHE A 154 -11.12 -33.49 -34.79
N PRO A 155 -12.27 -33.30 -35.46
CA PRO A 155 -13.23 -32.21 -35.28
C PRO A 155 -14.07 -32.38 -34.01
N GLY A 156 -14.85 -31.37 -33.64
CA GLY A 156 -15.83 -31.49 -32.56
C GLY A 156 -17.10 -32.20 -33.01
N ILE A 157 -17.47 -32.06 -34.29
CA ILE A 157 -18.65 -32.68 -34.90
C ILE A 157 -18.40 -32.90 -36.39
N ALA A 158 -19.01 -33.95 -36.95
CA ALA A 158 -19.01 -34.19 -38.38
C ALA A 158 -20.32 -34.79 -38.89
N VAL A 159 -20.66 -34.45 -40.13
CA VAL A 159 -21.88 -34.86 -40.81
C VAL A 159 -21.53 -35.30 -42.23
N ALA A 160 -22.06 -36.43 -42.69
CA ALA A 160 -21.92 -36.93 -44.04
C ALA A 160 -23.23 -36.72 -44.82
N ILE A 161 -23.13 -36.17 -46.03
CA ILE A 161 -24.26 -35.92 -46.93
C ILE A 161 -24.04 -36.72 -48.22
N PRO A 162 -25.07 -37.39 -48.78
CA PRO A 162 -24.96 -38.05 -50.08
C PRO A 162 -24.48 -37.07 -51.17
N TYR A 163 -23.57 -37.51 -52.04
CA TYR A 163 -23.04 -36.63 -53.09
C TYR A 163 -24.14 -36.13 -54.04
N THR A 164 -25.19 -36.92 -54.28
CA THR A 164 -26.37 -36.52 -55.06
C THR A 164 -27.08 -35.31 -54.47
N THR A 165 -27.30 -35.29 -53.15
CA THR A 165 -27.88 -34.15 -52.42
C THR A 165 -26.95 -32.95 -52.42
N PHE A 166 -25.65 -33.18 -52.21
CA PHE A 166 -24.66 -32.10 -52.24
C PHE A 166 -24.49 -31.46 -53.63
N ASN A 167 -24.64 -32.24 -54.71
CA ASN A 167 -24.50 -31.76 -56.08
C ASN A 167 -25.70 -30.96 -56.58
N ASP A 168 -26.76 -30.86 -55.79
CA ASP A 168 -27.89 -29.97 -56.07
C ASP A 168 -27.47 -28.50 -56.00
N GLN A 169 -27.85 -27.72 -57.01
CA GLN A 169 -27.42 -26.32 -57.12
C GLN A 169 -28.05 -25.44 -56.04
N ASP A 170 -29.30 -25.70 -55.66
CA ASP A 170 -30.01 -24.93 -54.64
C ASP A 170 -29.45 -25.21 -53.24
N PHE A 171 -29.06 -26.47 -52.97
CA PHE A 171 -28.33 -26.84 -51.76
C PHE A 171 -27.00 -26.09 -51.64
N GLN A 172 -26.16 -26.11 -52.68
CA GLN A 172 -24.86 -25.42 -52.66
C GLN A 172 -25.02 -23.90 -52.52
N LEU A 173 -26.02 -23.32 -53.17
CA LEU A 173 -26.33 -21.90 -53.08
C LEU A 173 -26.77 -21.51 -51.65
N SER A 174 -27.63 -22.31 -51.03
CA SER A 174 -28.12 -22.10 -49.66
C SER A 174 -26.99 -22.23 -48.63
N LEU A 175 -26.12 -23.24 -48.80
CA LEU A 175 -24.93 -23.41 -47.97
C LEU A 175 -23.97 -22.23 -48.10
N ALA A 176 -23.71 -21.76 -49.33
CA ALA A 176 -22.83 -20.63 -49.57
C ALA A 176 -23.40 -19.32 -48.99
N ASN A 177 -24.72 -19.10 -49.09
CA ASN A 177 -25.41 -17.98 -48.43
C ASN A 177 -25.25 -18.01 -46.92
N PHE A 178 -25.51 -19.17 -46.29
CA PHE A 178 -25.41 -19.32 -44.85
C PHE A 178 -23.99 -19.02 -44.35
N ILE A 179 -22.97 -19.57 -45.02
CA ILE A 179 -21.58 -19.38 -44.64
C ILE A 179 -21.13 -17.92 -44.83
N GLU A 180 -21.57 -17.25 -45.91
CA GLU A 180 -21.32 -15.82 -46.10
C GLU A 180 -21.94 -14.99 -44.96
N GLN A 181 -23.21 -15.20 -44.65
CA GLN A 181 -23.91 -14.52 -43.54
C GLN A 181 -23.24 -14.78 -42.18
N ALA A 182 -22.94 -16.04 -41.88
CA ALA A 182 -22.26 -16.41 -40.64
C ALA A 182 -20.87 -15.77 -40.53
N SER A 183 -20.17 -15.56 -41.65
CA SER A 183 -18.87 -14.87 -41.69
C SER A 183 -18.96 -13.36 -41.47
N LEU A 184 -20.16 -12.76 -41.54
CA LEU A 184 -20.39 -11.32 -41.45
C LEU A 184 -21.09 -10.89 -40.16
N GLU A 185 -22.05 -11.68 -39.69
CA GLU A 185 -22.89 -11.36 -38.55
C GLU A 185 -22.21 -11.75 -37.24
N THR A 186 -22.38 -10.91 -36.21
CA THR A 186 -21.97 -11.24 -34.84
C THR A 186 -23.21 -11.30 -33.98
N VAL A 187 -23.66 -12.50 -33.64
CA VAL A 187 -24.82 -12.71 -32.79
C VAL A 187 -24.36 -12.56 -31.33
N LYS A 188 -24.85 -11.51 -30.65
CA LYS A 188 -24.41 -11.13 -29.31
C LYS A 188 -24.61 -12.25 -28.27
N ASP A 189 -25.64 -13.08 -28.45
CA ASP A 189 -25.95 -14.21 -27.55
C ASP A 189 -24.88 -15.31 -27.54
N PHE A 190 -24.07 -15.40 -28.60
CA PHE A 190 -22.96 -16.36 -28.72
C PHE A 190 -21.59 -15.72 -28.41
N ALA A 191 -21.56 -14.48 -27.94
CA ALA A 191 -20.33 -13.85 -27.48
C ALA A 191 -20.00 -14.17 -26.01
N ALA A 192 -18.75 -13.94 -25.63
CA ALA A 192 -18.33 -14.14 -24.26
C ALA A 192 -18.83 -13.04 -23.33
N TYR A 193 -19.22 -13.42 -22.11
CA TYR A 193 -19.68 -12.51 -21.04
C TYR A 193 -18.80 -12.63 -19.80
N ALA A 194 -18.65 -11.53 -19.05
CA ALA A 194 -17.94 -11.50 -17.77
C ALA A 194 -18.80 -10.85 -16.68
N PHE A 195 -18.65 -11.31 -15.43
CA PHE A 195 -19.34 -10.76 -14.28
C PHE A 195 -18.53 -9.62 -13.66
N LYS A 196 -19.04 -8.38 -13.72
CA LYS A 196 -18.41 -7.18 -13.16
C LYS A 196 -19.45 -6.33 -12.43
N ALA A 197 -19.08 -5.82 -11.26
CA ALA A 197 -19.93 -4.93 -10.45
C ALA A 197 -21.32 -5.50 -10.08
N GLY A 198 -21.44 -6.83 -9.92
CA GLY A 198 -22.71 -7.51 -9.59
C GLY A 198 -23.53 -7.91 -10.82
N THR A 199 -22.92 -7.86 -12.01
CA THR A 199 -23.67 -7.83 -13.25
C THR A 199 -22.93 -8.45 -14.46
N THR A 200 -23.63 -9.11 -15.37
CA THR A 200 -23.06 -9.66 -16.63
C THR A 200 -22.90 -8.57 -17.68
N VAL A 201 -21.70 -8.48 -18.27
CA VAL A 201 -21.34 -7.52 -19.33
C VAL A 201 -20.62 -8.26 -20.45
N PHE A 202 -20.90 -7.88 -21.70
CA PHE A 202 -20.18 -8.37 -22.89
C PHE A 202 -18.65 -8.24 -22.72
N GLU A 203 -17.93 -9.36 -22.85
CA GLU A 203 -16.48 -9.47 -22.70
C GLU A 203 -15.83 -9.75 -24.06
N TYR A 204 -15.71 -8.67 -24.84
CA TYR A 204 -15.08 -8.68 -26.18
C TYR A 204 -13.61 -9.14 -26.22
N ARG A 205 -12.98 -9.40 -25.06
CA ARG A 205 -11.60 -9.91 -24.94
C ARG A 205 -11.51 -11.43 -24.87
N ASN A 206 -12.62 -12.13 -24.70
CA ASN A 206 -12.67 -13.60 -24.70
C ASN A 206 -13.24 -14.12 -26.04
N THR A 207 -13.03 -15.39 -26.35
CA THR A 207 -13.41 -15.99 -27.64
C THR A 207 -14.90 -16.29 -27.71
N GLY A 208 -15.51 -16.13 -28.90
CA GLY A 208 -16.93 -16.43 -29.13
C GLY A 208 -17.22 -17.93 -29.16
N ASP A 209 -18.50 -18.28 -28.97
CA ASP A 209 -18.99 -19.66 -29.01
C ASP A 209 -19.21 -20.12 -30.48
N PRO A 210 -18.68 -21.29 -30.90
CA PRO A 210 -18.80 -21.76 -32.28
C PRO A 210 -20.15 -22.35 -32.66
N SER A 211 -21.15 -22.34 -31.78
CA SER A 211 -22.42 -23.05 -31.93
C SER A 211 -23.22 -22.73 -33.19
N ILE A 212 -23.07 -21.55 -33.80
CA ILE A 212 -23.71 -21.25 -35.10
C ILE A 212 -23.24 -22.24 -36.19
N ILE A 213 -21.95 -22.62 -36.15
CA ILE A 213 -21.37 -23.56 -37.09
C ILE A 213 -21.38 -24.99 -36.55
N SER A 214 -20.95 -25.19 -35.29
CA SER A 214 -20.83 -26.53 -34.70
C SER A 214 -22.16 -27.14 -34.25
N SER A 215 -23.22 -26.35 -34.12
CA SER A 215 -24.56 -26.85 -33.72
C SER A 215 -25.60 -26.56 -34.80
N LEU A 216 -25.88 -25.28 -35.12
CA LEU A 216 -26.97 -24.91 -36.03
C LEU A 216 -26.73 -25.42 -37.47
N LEU A 217 -25.61 -25.03 -38.09
CA LEU A 217 -25.29 -25.51 -39.44
C LEU A 217 -25.21 -27.04 -39.49
N MET A 218 -24.57 -27.65 -38.50
CA MET A 218 -24.42 -29.11 -38.45
C MET A 218 -25.75 -29.84 -38.29
N ALA A 219 -26.69 -29.31 -37.52
CA ALA A 219 -28.04 -29.87 -37.43
C ALA A 219 -28.78 -29.78 -38.78
N ILE A 220 -28.69 -28.65 -39.48
CA ILE A 220 -29.29 -28.48 -40.82
C ILE A 220 -28.70 -29.49 -41.83
N LEU A 221 -27.38 -29.70 -41.76
CA LEU A 221 -26.69 -30.67 -42.60
C LEU A 221 -27.07 -32.11 -42.23
N GLU A 222 -27.29 -32.41 -40.95
CA GLU A 222 -27.66 -33.74 -40.46
C GLU A 222 -29.04 -34.16 -40.96
N GLU A 223 -30.01 -33.24 -41.04
CA GLU A 223 -31.33 -33.51 -41.64
C GLU A 223 -31.27 -33.93 -43.11
N ASN A 224 -30.24 -33.49 -43.85
CA ASN A 224 -30.02 -33.82 -45.26
C ASN A 224 -29.03 -34.98 -45.46
N GLY A 225 -28.60 -35.61 -44.38
CA GLY A 225 -27.55 -36.62 -44.39
C GLY A 225 -27.59 -37.48 -43.13
N ARG A 226 -26.44 -37.65 -42.48
CA ARG A 226 -26.34 -38.32 -41.18
C ARG A 226 -25.12 -37.87 -40.41
N ARG A 227 -25.17 -38.02 -39.09
CA ARG A 227 -23.99 -37.84 -38.25
C ARG A 227 -22.89 -38.84 -38.61
N PHE A 228 -21.66 -38.32 -38.70
CA PHE A 228 -20.47 -39.09 -39.02
C PHE A 228 -19.51 -39.06 -37.84
N ALA A 229 -18.97 -40.21 -37.45
CA ALA A 229 -17.99 -40.33 -36.37
C ALA A 229 -16.58 -40.55 -36.95
N PRO A 230 -15.83 -39.49 -37.28
CA PRO A 230 -14.48 -39.63 -37.82
C PRO A 230 -13.49 -40.08 -36.75
N VAL A 231 -12.36 -40.65 -37.18
CA VAL A 231 -11.19 -40.77 -36.31
C VAL A 231 -10.75 -39.37 -35.87
N LEU A 232 -10.70 -39.16 -34.55
CA LEU A 232 -10.36 -37.87 -33.97
C LEU A 232 -8.86 -37.62 -33.98
N LEU A 233 -8.47 -36.41 -34.37
CA LEU A 233 -7.11 -35.92 -34.27
C LEU A 233 -6.90 -35.26 -32.92
N ARG A 234 -6.22 -35.96 -32.00
CA ARG A 234 -5.79 -35.37 -30.71
C ARG A 234 -4.52 -34.55 -30.87
N LYS A 235 -4.61 -33.23 -30.67
CA LYS A 235 -3.49 -32.29 -30.84
C LYS A 235 -3.14 -31.59 -29.53
N ARG A 236 -1.83 -31.43 -29.28
CA ARG A 236 -1.32 -30.55 -28.22
C ARG A 236 -1.21 -29.12 -28.75
N VAL A 237 -2.17 -28.27 -28.41
CA VAL A 237 -2.25 -26.87 -28.86
C VAL A 237 -1.57 -25.97 -27.84
N ARG A 238 -0.50 -25.29 -28.27
CA ARG A 238 0.17 -24.26 -27.48
C ARG A 238 -0.35 -22.89 -27.90
N ASP A 239 -0.94 -22.20 -26.94
CA ASP A 239 -1.46 -20.84 -27.01
C ASP A 239 -1.17 -20.15 -25.67
N ASP A 240 -1.25 -18.82 -25.62
CA ASP A 240 -0.96 -18.01 -24.43
C ASP A 240 -1.85 -16.75 -24.44
N VAL A 241 -2.17 -16.22 -23.25
CA VAL A 241 -2.97 -14.99 -23.06
C VAL A 241 -2.06 -13.90 -22.51
N CYS A 242 -1.34 -13.22 -23.41
CA CYS A 242 -0.40 -12.17 -23.04
C CYS A 242 -1.08 -10.80 -23.02
N TRP A 243 -1.11 -10.13 -21.87
CA TRP A 243 -1.81 -8.87 -21.69
C TRP A 243 -1.05 -7.88 -20.79
N ASN A 244 -0.79 -6.69 -21.30
CA ASN A 244 -0.32 -5.55 -20.52
C ASN A 244 -0.94 -4.26 -21.07
N ARG A 245 -1.89 -3.64 -20.36
CA ARG A 245 -2.55 -2.37 -20.75
C ARG A 245 -3.07 -2.35 -22.21
N ALA A 246 -3.51 -3.49 -22.73
CA ALA A 246 -3.93 -3.63 -24.13
C ALA A 246 -5.46 -3.67 -24.29
N LYS A 247 -5.98 -3.26 -25.45
CA LYS A 247 -7.41 -3.38 -25.79
C LYS A 247 -7.85 -4.85 -25.90
N LYS A 248 -7.08 -5.68 -26.59
CA LYS A 248 -7.22 -7.15 -26.66
C LYS A 248 -5.88 -7.80 -26.30
N PRO A 249 -5.86 -8.93 -25.59
CA PRO A 249 -4.63 -9.69 -25.34
C PRO A 249 -4.03 -10.18 -26.66
N TRP A 250 -2.72 -10.39 -26.69
CA TRP A 250 -2.12 -11.20 -27.75
C TRP A 250 -2.53 -12.66 -27.54
N ARG A 251 -2.99 -13.30 -28.60
CA ARG A 251 -3.33 -14.72 -28.69
C ARG A 251 -2.69 -15.27 -29.95
N ARG A 252 -2.33 -16.55 -29.95
CA ARG A 252 -1.81 -17.18 -31.17
C ARG A 252 -2.90 -17.21 -32.24
N LEU A 253 -2.53 -16.91 -33.48
CA LEU A 253 -3.44 -16.79 -34.62
C LEU A 253 -4.34 -18.05 -34.80
N PRO A 254 -5.67 -17.95 -34.62
CA PRO A 254 -6.61 -19.07 -34.77
C PRO A 254 -6.59 -19.69 -36.16
N TYR A 255 -6.46 -18.86 -37.21
CA TYR A 255 -6.36 -19.33 -38.59
C TYR A 255 -5.19 -20.31 -38.82
N TYR A 256 -4.07 -20.11 -38.14
CA TYR A 256 -2.95 -21.05 -38.20
C TYR A 256 -3.28 -22.41 -37.54
N LEU A 257 -4.11 -22.43 -36.50
CA LEU A 257 -4.59 -23.69 -35.92
C LEU A 257 -5.50 -24.42 -36.91
N VAL A 258 -6.47 -23.74 -37.53
CA VAL A 258 -7.39 -24.30 -38.52
C VAL A 258 -6.62 -24.98 -39.66
N LEU A 259 -5.68 -24.27 -40.30
CA LEU A 259 -4.87 -24.84 -41.38
C LEU A 259 -4.04 -26.04 -40.93
N ARG A 260 -3.45 -25.99 -39.73
CA ARG A 260 -2.66 -27.10 -39.18
C ARG A 260 -3.48 -28.33 -38.82
N VAL A 261 -4.73 -28.14 -38.41
CA VAL A 261 -5.66 -29.24 -38.13
C VAL A 261 -6.10 -29.83 -39.45
N ALA A 262 -6.57 -29.00 -40.39
CA ALA A 262 -7.07 -29.44 -41.68
C ALA A 262 -6.02 -30.21 -42.50
N ILE A 263 -4.80 -29.67 -42.64
CA ILE A 263 -3.71 -30.36 -43.37
C ILE A 263 -3.36 -31.70 -42.72
N GLN A 264 -3.24 -31.74 -41.38
CA GLN A 264 -2.91 -32.99 -40.71
C GLN A 264 -4.03 -34.03 -40.86
N ARG A 265 -5.30 -33.60 -40.78
CA ARG A 265 -6.45 -34.49 -41.00
C ARG A 265 -6.46 -35.04 -42.42
N TYR A 266 -6.28 -34.17 -43.42
CA TYR A 266 -6.20 -34.60 -44.82
C TYR A 266 -5.09 -35.63 -45.05
N LEU A 267 -3.88 -35.37 -44.55
CA LEU A 267 -2.74 -36.30 -44.70
C LEU A 267 -2.98 -37.64 -44.03
N THR A 268 -3.57 -37.65 -42.83
CA THR A 268 -3.91 -38.89 -42.10
C THR A 268 -4.99 -39.69 -42.82
N ILE A 269 -5.90 -39.04 -43.55
CA ILE A 269 -6.93 -39.70 -44.35
C ILE A 269 -6.33 -40.25 -45.66
N ALA A 270 -5.48 -39.48 -46.34
CA ALA A 270 -4.95 -39.82 -47.66
C ALA A 270 -3.78 -40.82 -47.64
N LEU A 271 -2.99 -40.85 -46.57
CA LEU A 271 -1.73 -41.60 -46.50
C LEU A 271 -1.66 -42.57 -45.30
N ASP A 272 -2.79 -42.90 -44.67
CA ASP A 272 -2.87 -43.62 -43.39
C ASP A 272 -2.32 -42.85 -42.17
N HIS A 273 -2.62 -43.34 -40.97
CA HIS A 273 -2.39 -42.60 -39.72
C HIS A 273 -0.92 -42.27 -39.44
N GLU A 274 -0.02 -43.26 -39.46
CA GLU A 274 1.39 -43.05 -39.11
C GLU A 274 2.17 -42.30 -40.21
N LYS A 275 1.97 -42.68 -41.48
CA LYS A 275 2.57 -42.01 -42.66
C LYS A 275 2.04 -40.57 -42.80
N GLY A 276 0.75 -40.31 -42.66
CA GLY A 276 0.22 -38.94 -42.66
C GLY A 276 0.75 -38.08 -41.49
N ARG A 277 0.93 -38.69 -40.31
CA ARG A 277 1.48 -38.02 -39.12
C ARG A 277 2.95 -37.64 -39.28
N LEU A 278 3.79 -38.52 -39.82
CA LEU A 278 5.20 -38.21 -40.06
C LEU A 278 5.35 -37.14 -41.17
N GLU A 279 4.60 -37.26 -42.26
CA GLU A 279 4.57 -36.28 -43.37
C GLU A 279 4.23 -34.87 -42.87
N TYR A 280 3.19 -34.75 -42.04
CA TYR A 280 2.82 -33.49 -41.42
C TYR A 280 3.96 -32.89 -40.57
N LYS A 281 4.67 -33.72 -39.80
CA LYS A 281 5.77 -33.24 -38.94
C LYS A 281 6.96 -32.76 -39.78
N PHE A 282 7.31 -33.45 -40.87
CA PHE A 282 8.33 -33.00 -41.82
C PHE A 282 7.94 -31.71 -42.51
N PHE A 283 6.68 -31.58 -42.96
CA PHE A 283 6.15 -30.35 -43.54
C PHE A 283 6.28 -29.15 -42.60
N ILE A 284 5.96 -29.30 -41.31
CA ILE A 284 6.16 -28.22 -40.33
C ILE A 284 7.65 -27.88 -40.17
N SER A 285 8.56 -28.85 -40.25
CA SER A 285 10.01 -28.59 -40.26
C SER A 285 10.45 -27.85 -41.52
N VAL A 286 9.92 -28.20 -42.70
CA VAL A 286 10.17 -27.49 -43.97
C VAL A 286 9.64 -26.06 -43.93
N LEU A 287 8.44 -25.84 -43.40
CA LEU A 287 7.86 -24.51 -43.20
C LEU A 287 8.76 -23.63 -42.31
N LEU A 288 9.28 -24.19 -41.22
CA LEU A 288 10.17 -23.43 -40.33
C LEU A 288 11.57 -23.21 -40.94
N ALA A 289 12.10 -24.18 -41.68
CA ALA A 289 13.39 -24.05 -42.37
C ALA A 289 13.35 -23.01 -43.49
N THR A 290 12.30 -23.02 -44.32
CA THR A 290 12.08 -21.98 -45.33
C THR A 290 11.84 -20.60 -44.71
N PHE A 291 11.17 -20.54 -43.54
CA PHE A 291 11.06 -19.30 -42.79
C PHE A 291 12.41 -18.82 -42.22
N LEU A 292 13.29 -19.73 -41.82
CA LEU A 292 14.65 -19.42 -41.37
C LEU A 292 15.54 -18.91 -42.52
N ASP A 293 15.41 -19.49 -43.72
CA ASP A 293 16.15 -19.07 -44.93
C ASP A 293 15.88 -17.60 -45.30
N ASP A 294 14.68 -17.10 -45.00
CA ASP A 294 14.21 -15.73 -45.26
C ASP A 294 14.49 -14.77 -44.09
N SER A 295 15.06 -15.25 -42.98
CA SER A 295 15.35 -14.41 -41.81
C SER A 295 16.31 -13.23 -42.09
N PRO A 296 17.33 -13.33 -42.97
CA PRO A 296 18.27 -12.23 -43.24
C PRO A 296 17.63 -11.06 -44.01
N THR A 297 16.63 -11.33 -44.84
CA THR A 297 15.96 -10.31 -45.68
C THR A 297 14.94 -9.47 -44.90
N HIS A 298 14.52 -9.92 -43.71
CA HIS A 298 13.45 -9.29 -42.93
C HIS A 298 13.92 -8.78 -41.55
N HIS A 299 15.24 -8.70 -41.32
CA HIS A 299 15.85 -8.13 -40.11
C HIS A 299 15.36 -8.76 -38.79
N ILE A 300 15.15 -10.08 -38.76
CA ILE A 300 14.80 -10.81 -37.52
C ILE A 300 16.02 -10.79 -36.58
N GLY A 301 15.81 -10.43 -35.30
CA GLY A 301 16.90 -10.28 -34.34
C GLY A 301 17.73 -11.55 -34.14
N MET A 302 18.99 -11.42 -33.73
CA MET A 302 19.92 -12.55 -33.58
C MET A 302 19.40 -13.62 -32.59
N GLU A 303 18.84 -13.19 -31.46
CA GLU A 303 18.23 -14.07 -30.45
C GLU A 303 17.06 -14.88 -31.04
N GLN A 304 16.18 -14.20 -31.79
CA GLN A 304 15.02 -14.80 -32.45
C GLN A 304 15.44 -15.83 -33.50
N THR A 305 16.47 -15.50 -34.29
CA THR A 305 17.04 -16.39 -35.30
C THR A 305 17.70 -17.62 -34.67
N HIS A 306 18.46 -17.43 -33.59
CA HIS A 306 19.04 -18.54 -32.81
C HIS A 306 17.96 -19.45 -32.20
N PHE A 307 16.90 -18.87 -31.63
CA PHE A 307 15.78 -19.63 -31.08
C PHE A 307 15.05 -20.46 -32.14
N LEU A 308 14.83 -19.89 -33.33
CA LEU A 308 14.24 -20.61 -34.46
C LEU A 308 15.12 -21.77 -34.91
N LYS A 309 16.44 -21.57 -35.05
CA LYS A 309 17.41 -22.63 -35.34
C LYS A 309 17.29 -23.77 -34.32
N LYS A 310 17.36 -23.45 -33.02
CA LYS A 310 17.22 -24.43 -31.92
C LYS A 310 15.89 -25.20 -31.99
N LYS A 311 14.80 -24.51 -32.34
CA LYS A 311 13.47 -25.13 -32.50
C LYS A 311 13.44 -26.14 -33.65
N ILE A 312 14.09 -25.84 -34.78
CA ILE A 312 14.21 -26.76 -35.92
C ILE A 312 15.07 -27.96 -35.54
N CYS A 313 16.28 -27.75 -35.01
CA CYS A 313 17.16 -28.86 -34.58
C CYS A 313 16.45 -29.80 -33.59
N ARG A 314 15.76 -29.24 -32.58
CA ARG A 314 14.99 -30.05 -31.62
C ARG A 314 13.83 -30.82 -32.27
N ARG A 315 13.24 -30.33 -33.35
CA ARG A 315 12.20 -31.06 -34.11
C ARG A 315 12.80 -32.20 -34.92
N LEU A 316 13.95 -31.99 -35.53
CA LEU A 316 14.66 -33.04 -36.27
C LEU A 316 15.08 -34.18 -35.35
N VAL A 317 15.66 -33.87 -34.18
CA VAL A 317 15.97 -34.89 -33.15
C VAL A 317 14.71 -35.65 -32.71
N LYS A 318 13.56 -34.98 -32.60
CA LYS A 318 12.30 -35.67 -32.28
C LYS A 318 11.81 -36.57 -33.41
N LEU A 319 11.99 -36.16 -34.66
CA LEU A 319 11.65 -36.98 -35.83
C LEU A 319 12.54 -38.22 -35.90
N ASP A 320 13.82 -38.08 -35.57
CA ASP A 320 14.78 -39.17 -35.52
C ASP A 320 14.44 -40.16 -34.39
N LEU A 321 14.16 -39.66 -33.19
CA LEU A 321 13.66 -40.50 -32.08
C LEU A 321 12.29 -41.14 -32.37
N ASP A 322 11.41 -40.46 -33.11
CA ASP A 322 10.12 -41.03 -33.52
C ASP A 322 10.31 -42.15 -34.55
N LYS A 323 11.31 -42.04 -35.44
CA LYS A 323 11.73 -43.10 -36.37
C LYS A 323 12.25 -44.32 -35.60
N ASP A 324 13.16 -44.13 -34.62
CA ASP A 324 13.72 -45.24 -33.83
C ASP A 324 12.68 -46.00 -33.02
N ARG A 325 11.59 -45.33 -32.64
CA ARG A 325 10.48 -45.91 -31.86
C ARG A 325 9.37 -46.49 -32.72
N CYS A 326 9.45 -46.34 -34.05
CA CYS A 326 8.41 -46.77 -34.97
C CYS A 326 8.52 -48.27 -35.25
N GLY A 327 7.48 -49.04 -34.91
CA GLY A 327 7.42 -50.48 -35.19
C GLY A 327 6.95 -50.84 -36.60
N ASP A 328 6.44 -49.86 -37.36
CA ASP A 328 5.96 -50.03 -38.74
C ASP A 328 7.13 -49.86 -39.74
N GLN A 329 7.47 -50.94 -40.45
CA GLN A 329 8.58 -50.98 -41.40
C GLN A 329 8.38 -50.02 -42.59
N ASP A 330 7.15 -49.86 -43.06
CA ASP A 330 6.83 -48.95 -44.16
C ASP A 330 7.02 -47.49 -43.73
N ALA A 331 6.60 -47.15 -42.51
CA ALA A 331 6.79 -45.83 -41.95
C ALA A 331 8.27 -45.53 -41.71
N VAL A 332 9.08 -46.50 -41.26
CA VAL A 332 10.54 -46.35 -41.11
C VAL A 332 11.22 -46.13 -42.46
N ALA A 333 10.85 -46.88 -43.50
CA ALA A 333 11.34 -46.65 -44.86
C ALA A 333 10.99 -45.24 -45.35
N ARG A 334 9.79 -44.76 -45.02
CA ARG A 334 9.38 -43.39 -45.34
C ARG A 334 10.17 -42.32 -44.58
N TYR A 335 10.46 -42.54 -43.29
CA TYR A 335 11.34 -41.66 -42.51
C TYR A 335 12.72 -41.54 -43.16
N ASN A 336 13.33 -42.67 -43.55
CA ASN A 336 14.63 -42.68 -44.23
C ASN A 336 14.59 -41.87 -45.53
N HIS A 337 13.61 -42.13 -46.39
CA HIS A 337 13.44 -41.39 -47.65
C HIS A 337 13.31 -39.87 -47.43
N LEU A 338 12.49 -39.44 -46.46
CA LEU A 338 12.31 -38.02 -46.16
C LEU A 338 13.56 -37.39 -45.55
N PHE A 339 14.30 -38.10 -44.70
CA PHE A 339 15.59 -37.62 -44.18
C PHE A 339 16.65 -37.53 -45.27
N ASP A 340 16.72 -38.50 -46.19
CA ASP A 340 17.67 -38.48 -47.30
C ASP A 340 17.40 -37.30 -48.24
N CYS A 341 16.13 -37.03 -48.54
CA CYS A 341 15.76 -35.94 -49.46
C CYS A 341 15.79 -34.54 -48.81
N LEU A 342 15.32 -34.42 -47.55
CA LEU A 342 15.19 -33.12 -46.87
C LEU A 342 16.37 -32.79 -45.95
N GLY A 343 17.15 -33.79 -45.53
CA GLY A 343 18.35 -33.64 -44.70
C GLY A 343 19.31 -32.58 -45.23
N PRO A 344 19.76 -32.65 -46.50
CA PRO A 344 20.64 -31.65 -47.10
C PRO A 344 20.05 -30.22 -47.05
N LYS A 345 18.72 -30.09 -47.20
CA LYS A 345 18.05 -28.79 -47.08
C LYS A 345 18.13 -28.27 -45.63
N PHE A 346 17.82 -29.11 -44.66
CA PHE A 346 17.89 -28.73 -43.24
C PHE A 346 19.31 -28.36 -42.83
N ASP A 347 20.30 -29.16 -43.22
CA ASP A 347 21.71 -28.91 -42.93
C ASP A 347 22.21 -27.61 -43.56
N LYS A 348 21.79 -27.33 -44.81
CA LYS A 348 22.09 -26.06 -45.48
C LYS A 348 21.49 -24.87 -44.74
N SER A 349 20.20 -24.92 -44.37
CA SER A 349 19.53 -23.85 -43.62
C SER A 349 20.15 -23.63 -42.24
N ILE A 350 20.48 -24.71 -41.53
CA ILE A 350 21.10 -24.66 -40.18
C ILE A 350 22.53 -24.14 -40.27
N SER A 351 23.34 -24.62 -41.23
CA SER A 351 24.73 -24.20 -41.42
C SER A 351 24.81 -22.73 -41.81
N ARG A 352 23.98 -22.29 -42.77
CA ARG A 352 23.89 -20.88 -43.15
C ARG A 352 23.52 -20.00 -41.97
N CYS A 353 22.55 -20.42 -41.15
CA CYS A 353 22.18 -19.69 -39.94
C CYS A 353 23.30 -19.66 -38.89
N SER A 354 24.05 -20.76 -38.72
CA SER A 354 25.19 -20.80 -37.79
C SER A 354 26.30 -19.84 -38.22
N VAL A 355 26.66 -19.82 -39.50
CA VAL A 355 27.65 -18.87 -40.05
C VAL A 355 27.20 -17.42 -39.85
N LEU A 356 25.92 -17.11 -40.12
CA LEU A 356 25.39 -15.76 -39.90
C LEU A 356 25.45 -15.35 -38.41
N LEU A 357 25.09 -16.25 -37.49
CA LEU A 357 25.14 -15.98 -36.06
C LEU A 357 26.58 -15.84 -35.54
N GLU A 358 27.52 -16.67 -36.03
CA GLU A 358 28.94 -16.57 -35.68
C GLU A 358 29.56 -15.28 -36.19
N HIS A 359 29.26 -14.88 -37.43
CA HIS A 359 29.72 -13.62 -37.98
C HIS A 359 29.18 -12.43 -37.17
N ALA A 360 27.88 -12.42 -36.90
CA ALA A 360 27.23 -11.35 -36.15
C ALA A 360 27.71 -11.29 -34.68
N LEU A 361 27.90 -12.44 -34.03
CA LEU A 361 28.48 -12.52 -32.69
C LEU A 361 29.94 -12.06 -32.66
N THR A 362 30.72 -12.35 -33.70
CA THR A 362 32.10 -11.88 -33.84
C THR A 362 32.13 -10.36 -34.00
N GLN A 363 31.23 -9.78 -34.80
CA GLN A 363 31.08 -8.33 -34.94
C GLN A 363 30.64 -7.66 -33.63
N GLU A 364 29.65 -8.21 -32.92
CA GLU A 364 29.26 -7.73 -31.59
C GLU A 364 30.41 -7.83 -30.58
N ARG A 365 31.13 -8.95 -30.57
CA ARG A 365 32.33 -9.11 -29.71
C ARG A 365 33.37 -8.06 -30.04
N LEU A 366 33.66 -7.80 -31.32
CA LEU A 366 34.58 -6.74 -31.77
C LEU A 366 34.10 -5.35 -31.35
N ALA A 367 32.80 -5.06 -31.44
CA ALA A 367 32.21 -3.80 -30.98
C ALA A 367 32.22 -3.65 -29.45
N LEU A 368 32.16 -4.76 -28.72
CA LEU A 368 32.22 -4.83 -27.25
C LEU A 368 33.65 -4.96 -26.71
N VAL A 369 34.66 -5.18 -27.56
CA VAL A 369 36.06 -5.08 -27.15
C VAL A 369 36.29 -3.63 -26.70
N LYS A 370 36.28 -3.43 -25.39
CA LYS A 370 36.78 -2.20 -24.79
C LYS A 370 38.24 -2.07 -25.20
N HIS A 371 38.54 -1.07 -26.02
CA HIS A 371 39.91 -0.60 -26.14
C HIS A 371 40.31 -0.08 -24.76
N ILE A 372 41.14 -0.84 -24.04
CA ILE A 372 41.77 -0.39 -22.80
C ILE A 372 43.09 0.24 -23.23
N PRO A 373 43.16 1.59 -23.34
CA PRO A 373 44.44 2.23 -23.61
C PRO A 373 45.39 1.94 -22.44
N VAL A 374 46.70 1.88 -22.75
CA VAL A 374 47.73 1.76 -21.72
C VAL A 374 47.55 2.93 -20.75
N LEU A 375 47.35 2.62 -19.46
CA LEU A 375 47.18 3.64 -18.42
C LEU A 375 48.39 4.58 -18.45
N PRO A 376 48.20 5.88 -18.73
CA PRO A 376 49.29 6.83 -18.69
C PRO A 376 49.86 6.87 -17.27
N ARG A 377 51.19 6.88 -17.14
CA ARG A 377 51.88 6.89 -15.83
C ARG A 377 51.53 8.11 -14.96
N LYS A 378 50.87 9.12 -15.52
CA LYS A 378 50.26 10.26 -14.83
C LYS A 378 48.87 10.51 -15.39
N ALA A 379 47.89 10.72 -14.50
CA ALA A 379 46.53 11.11 -14.88
C ALA A 379 46.54 12.47 -15.57
N CYS A 380 45.77 12.64 -16.65
CA CYS A 380 45.59 13.97 -17.25
C CYS A 380 44.63 14.80 -16.39
N GLU A 381 44.66 16.13 -16.51
CA GLU A 381 43.91 17.03 -15.63
C GLU A 381 42.39 16.75 -15.63
N GLN A 382 41.85 16.24 -16.74
CA GLN A 382 40.44 15.86 -16.86
C GLN A 382 40.11 14.54 -16.14
N ASP A 383 41.08 13.62 -16.01
CA ASP A 383 40.92 12.35 -15.29
C ASP A 383 40.95 12.55 -13.76
N LEU A 384 41.46 13.69 -13.30
CA LEU A 384 41.33 14.13 -11.91
C LEU A 384 39.92 14.67 -11.60
N ILE A 385 39.05 14.83 -12.60
CA ILE A 385 37.74 15.46 -12.48
C ILE A 385 36.64 14.39 -12.70
N LEU A 386 36.05 13.90 -11.61
CA LEU A 386 34.98 12.92 -11.68
C LEU A 386 33.63 13.58 -12.02
N SER A 387 33.05 13.29 -13.19
CA SER A 387 31.71 13.79 -13.55
C SER A 387 30.62 12.98 -12.85
N LEU A 388 30.25 13.39 -11.63
CA LEU A 388 29.32 12.70 -10.74
C LEU A 388 27.84 12.73 -11.21
N ARG A 389 27.49 12.51 -12.48
CA ARG A 389 26.13 12.80 -13.00
C ARG A 389 24.96 12.05 -12.32
N VAL A 390 25.16 10.78 -11.95
CA VAL A 390 24.10 9.94 -11.32
C VAL A 390 24.11 10.12 -9.80
N SER A 391 25.31 10.10 -9.23
CA SER A 391 25.54 10.39 -7.82
C SER A 391 25.38 11.87 -7.51
N GLN A 392 25.11 12.75 -8.50
CA GLN A 392 25.11 14.20 -8.32
C GLN A 392 24.03 14.60 -7.34
N VAL A 393 22.85 14.01 -7.45
CA VAL A 393 21.72 14.33 -6.58
C VAL A 393 21.94 13.69 -5.21
N TYR A 394 22.41 12.43 -5.13
CA TYR A 394 22.71 11.78 -3.86
C TYR A 394 23.86 12.45 -3.11
N ILE A 395 24.94 12.83 -3.79
CA ILE A 395 26.10 13.53 -3.23
C ILE A 395 25.79 15.01 -3.03
N LYS A 396 24.97 15.68 -3.86
CA LYS A 396 24.44 17.01 -3.52
C LYS A 396 23.57 16.92 -2.29
N ASN A 397 22.72 15.91 -2.17
CA ASN A 397 21.89 15.72 -0.99
C ASN A 397 22.75 15.36 0.21
N ALA A 398 23.76 14.49 0.06
CA ALA A 398 24.71 14.12 1.09
C ALA A 398 25.61 15.29 1.48
N LEU A 399 26.03 16.15 0.56
CA LEU A 399 26.76 17.41 0.81
C LEU A 399 25.81 18.55 1.24
N GLN A 400 24.50 18.41 1.04
CA GLN A 400 23.48 19.33 1.56
C GLN A 400 23.03 18.94 2.97
N SER A 401 22.98 17.64 3.28
CA SER A 401 22.76 17.08 4.61
C SER A 401 24.06 17.07 5.43
N PHE A 402 25.20 16.94 4.76
CA PHE A 402 26.54 17.33 5.18
C PHE A 402 26.84 18.73 4.63
N ARG A 403 25.84 19.62 4.66
CA ARG A 403 26.18 21.01 4.92
C ARG A 403 26.85 20.94 6.28
N PHE A 404 28.17 21.15 6.29
CA PHE A 404 28.80 21.80 7.42
C PHE A 404 27.75 22.72 8.04
N PRO A 405 27.53 22.69 9.37
CA PRO A 405 26.88 23.80 10.02
C PRO A 405 27.55 25.01 9.39
N LYS A 406 26.78 25.86 8.68
CA LYS A 406 27.33 27.16 8.27
C LYS A 406 28.04 27.60 9.52
N ASN A 407 29.35 27.77 9.44
CA ASN A 407 30.13 28.36 10.51
C ASN A 407 29.36 29.64 10.85
N LYS A 408 28.46 29.55 11.84
CA LYS A 408 28.54 30.46 12.95
C LYS A 408 30.02 30.46 13.19
N ARG A 409 30.66 31.57 12.87
CA ARG A 409 31.87 31.93 13.58
C ARG A 409 31.49 31.77 15.04
N TYR A 410 31.64 30.56 15.58
CA TYR A 410 32.28 30.39 16.85
C TYR A 410 33.55 31.18 16.61
N GLN A 411 33.54 32.41 17.11
CA GLN A 411 34.78 32.97 17.59
C GLN A 411 35.34 31.82 18.43
N LEU A 412 36.36 31.15 17.90
CA LEU A 412 37.26 30.38 18.73
C LEU A 412 37.81 31.42 19.69
N LEU A 413 37.08 31.58 20.80
CA LEU A 413 37.67 31.98 22.05
C LEU A 413 38.70 30.88 22.31
N PRO A 414 39.99 31.20 22.31
CA PRO A 414 41.01 30.20 22.58
C PRO A 414 40.78 29.71 24.01
N ASN A 415 40.61 28.39 24.17
CA ASN A 415 40.44 27.61 25.42
C ASN A 415 38.99 27.27 25.82
N GLU A 416 38.29 26.40 25.09
CA GLU A 416 37.13 25.68 25.63
C GLU A 416 37.35 24.15 25.66
N GLY A 417 37.22 23.53 26.83
CA GLY A 417 37.33 22.09 27.06
C GLY A 417 36.01 21.32 26.84
N PRO A 418 36.02 19.97 26.84
CA PRO A 418 34.81 19.16 26.62
C PRO A 418 33.69 19.38 27.67
N ALA A 419 34.03 19.84 28.87
CA ALA A 419 33.05 20.19 29.91
C ALA A 419 32.25 21.47 29.58
N GLU A 420 32.88 22.46 28.93
CA GLU A 420 32.20 23.70 28.51
C GLU A 420 31.21 23.44 27.37
N ALA A 421 31.61 22.61 26.39
CA ALA A 421 30.72 22.18 25.31
C ALA A 421 29.48 21.42 25.84
N ALA A 422 29.65 20.51 26.80
CA ALA A 422 28.53 19.77 27.41
C ALA A 422 27.55 20.70 28.16
N LYS A 423 28.07 21.72 28.87
CA LYS A 423 27.26 22.72 29.60
C LYS A 423 26.42 23.59 28.63
N ASP A 424 26.94 23.89 27.45
CA ASP A 424 26.22 24.58 26.37
C ASP A 424 25.13 23.72 25.71
N HIS A 425 25.42 22.43 25.49
CA HIS A 425 24.46 21.48 24.95
C HIS A 425 23.23 21.31 25.85
N LEU A 426 23.41 21.22 27.17
CA LEU A 426 22.27 21.12 28.10
C LEU A 426 21.34 22.34 28.00
N SER A 427 21.94 23.53 27.97
CA SER A 427 21.22 24.79 27.85
C SER A 427 20.46 24.91 26.54
N GLN A 428 20.98 24.34 25.44
CA GLN A 428 20.28 24.26 24.17
C GLN A 428 19.16 23.20 24.17
N TYR A 429 19.41 22.06 24.82
CA TYR A 429 18.45 20.97 24.94
C TYR A 429 17.22 21.39 25.78
N ALA A 430 17.46 22.01 26.94
CA ALA A 430 16.41 22.50 27.85
C ALA A 430 15.53 23.59 27.20
N ARG A 431 16.10 24.47 26.36
CA ARG A 431 15.37 25.54 25.65
C ARG A 431 14.19 25.03 24.82
N ASN A 432 14.31 23.86 24.20
CA ASN A 432 13.21 23.28 23.42
C ASN A 432 12.04 22.88 24.33
N TYR A 433 12.32 22.31 25.50
CA TYR A 433 11.29 21.93 26.47
C TYR A 433 10.64 23.15 27.12
N HIS A 434 11.40 24.21 27.40
CA HIS A 434 10.86 25.47 27.92
C HIS A 434 9.85 26.08 26.93
N LYS A 435 10.20 26.17 25.65
CA LYS A 435 9.27 26.63 24.60
C LYS A 435 8.00 25.78 24.52
N LEU A 436 8.13 24.47 24.74
CA LEU A 436 7.00 23.56 24.73
C LEU A 436 6.09 23.79 25.95
N ILE A 437 6.64 24.02 27.14
CA ILE A 437 5.87 24.37 28.34
C ILE A 437 5.12 25.69 28.15
N ASP A 438 5.78 26.71 27.61
CA ASP A 438 5.13 28.00 27.30
C ASP A 438 3.95 27.81 26.34
N LYS A 439 4.12 26.93 25.35
CA LYS A 439 3.06 26.57 24.40
C LYS A 439 1.91 25.85 25.09
N GLU A 440 2.19 24.86 25.94
CA GLU A 440 1.18 24.15 26.75
C GLU A 440 0.36 25.13 27.61
N MET A 441 1.04 26.03 28.32
CA MET A 441 0.37 27.04 29.16
C MET A 441 -0.53 27.97 28.34
N LYS A 442 -0.07 28.42 27.17
CA LYS A 442 -0.88 29.24 26.25
C LYS A 442 -2.09 28.49 25.70
N LEU A 443 -1.96 27.20 25.38
CA LEU A 443 -3.05 26.37 24.86
C LEU A 443 -4.14 26.13 25.92
N ILE A 444 -3.74 25.91 27.17
CA ILE A 444 -4.69 25.76 28.28
C ILE A 444 -5.49 27.06 28.48
N ALA A 445 -4.82 28.22 28.42
CA ALA A 445 -5.45 29.53 28.58
C ALA A 445 -6.23 30.03 27.34
N SER A 446 -6.02 29.43 26.16
CA SER A 446 -6.67 29.85 24.92
C SER A 446 -8.17 29.54 24.94
N VAL A 447 -8.97 30.52 24.51
CA VAL A 447 -10.41 30.38 24.25
C VAL A 447 -10.62 30.51 22.73
N PRO A 448 -10.47 29.41 21.98
CA PRO A 448 -10.63 29.44 20.53
C PRO A 448 -12.11 29.57 20.15
N GLU A 449 -12.39 30.31 19.08
CA GLU A 449 -13.76 30.60 18.62
C GLU A 449 -14.19 29.74 17.41
N THR A 450 -13.23 29.11 16.70
CA THR A 450 -13.51 28.34 15.47
C THR A 450 -12.86 26.95 15.48
N CYS A 451 -13.43 25.96 14.80
CA CYS A 451 -12.83 24.62 14.71
C CYS A 451 -11.51 24.67 13.93
N SER A 452 -11.40 25.55 12.93
CA SER A 452 -10.16 25.82 12.19
C SER A 452 -8.98 26.20 13.10
N GLU A 453 -9.21 27.12 14.04
CA GLU A 453 -8.16 27.54 14.98
C GLU A 453 -7.71 26.39 15.88
N VAL A 454 -8.67 25.66 16.48
CA VAL A 454 -8.37 24.53 17.35
C VAL A 454 -7.63 23.43 16.60
N SER A 455 -8.06 23.12 15.38
CA SER A 455 -7.41 22.15 14.51
C SER A 455 -5.94 22.49 14.30
N ARG A 456 -5.64 23.75 13.94
CA ARG A 456 -4.26 24.24 13.79
C ARG A 456 -3.46 24.12 15.08
N GLN A 457 -4.06 24.46 16.23
CA GLN A 457 -3.41 24.32 17.54
C GLN A 457 -3.07 22.86 17.86
N ILE A 458 -3.98 21.91 17.59
CA ILE A 458 -3.74 20.46 17.77
C ILE A 458 -2.57 20.00 16.90
N PHE A 459 -2.59 20.30 15.59
CA PHE A 459 -1.54 19.85 14.68
C PHE A 459 -0.17 20.45 15.04
N ASP A 460 -0.10 21.76 15.30
CA ASP A 460 1.13 22.46 15.65
C ASP A 460 1.69 21.99 17.00
N TYR A 461 0.83 21.71 17.98
CA TYR A 461 1.25 21.17 19.27
C TYR A 461 1.81 19.74 19.12
N VAL A 462 1.07 18.83 18.49
CA VAL A 462 1.49 17.42 18.36
C VAL A 462 2.77 17.29 17.52
N GLN A 463 2.90 18.06 16.43
CA GLN A 463 4.12 18.05 15.61
C GLN A 463 5.37 18.48 16.40
N THR A 464 5.21 19.34 17.40
CA THR A 464 6.31 19.78 18.28
C THR A 464 6.53 18.82 19.45
N ALA A 465 5.46 18.38 20.11
CA ALA A 465 5.51 17.63 21.36
C ALA A 465 5.86 16.14 21.16
N LEU A 466 5.27 15.49 20.15
CA LEU A 466 5.36 14.05 19.98
C LEU A 466 6.80 13.53 19.81
N PRO A 467 7.68 14.16 18.99
CA PRO A 467 9.08 13.73 18.86
C PRO A 467 9.89 13.95 20.15
N MET A 468 9.54 14.98 20.93
CA MET A 468 10.25 15.29 22.17
C MET A 468 9.85 14.37 23.32
N TYR A 469 8.61 13.87 23.32
CA TYR A 469 8.07 12.99 24.36
C TYR A 469 8.17 11.51 23.98
N GLU A 470 8.92 11.18 22.94
CA GLU A 470 9.21 9.80 22.58
C GLU A 470 9.82 9.05 23.78
N ASP A 471 9.41 7.78 23.96
CA ASP A 471 9.75 6.94 25.13
C ASP A 471 9.36 7.43 26.53
N ASN A 472 8.75 8.62 26.69
CA ASN A 472 8.33 9.14 28.00
C ASN A 472 6.81 9.07 28.20
N PRO A 473 6.29 8.05 28.91
CA PRO A 473 4.85 7.81 29.01
C PRO A 473 4.12 8.86 29.88
N GLU A 474 4.78 9.46 30.88
CA GLU A 474 4.19 10.53 31.70
C GLU A 474 4.00 11.80 30.85
N GLN A 475 5.02 12.19 30.08
CA GLN A 475 4.93 13.38 29.23
C GLN A 475 3.94 13.18 28.05
N LYS A 476 3.91 11.99 27.45
CA LYS A 476 2.87 11.62 26.47
C LYS A 476 1.47 11.70 27.07
N SER A 477 1.29 11.28 28.33
CA SER A 477 -0.02 11.32 28.99
C SER A 477 -0.55 12.75 29.13
N LEU A 478 0.32 13.70 29.53
CA LEU A 478 -0.04 15.12 29.62
C LEU A 478 -0.33 15.74 28.24
N MET A 479 0.45 15.38 27.23
CA MET A 479 0.22 15.80 25.85
C MET A 479 -1.13 15.31 25.33
N LEU A 480 -1.44 14.02 25.53
CA LEU A 480 -2.71 13.43 25.11
C LEU A 480 -3.90 14.06 25.83
N LEU A 481 -3.79 14.33 27.14
CA LEU A 481 -4.82 15.05 27.88
C LEU A 481 -5.09 16.42 27.27
N THR A 482 -4.03 17.19 27.00
CA THR A 482 -4.14 18.53 26.39
C THR A 482 -4.74 18.47 24.98
N VAL A 483 -4.35 17.49 24.15
CA VAL A 483 -4.92 17.28 22.82
C VAL A 483 -6.41 16.95 22.89
N MET A 484 -6.81 16.10 23.84
CA MET A 484 -8.22 15.71 24.00
C MET A 484 -9.08 16.83 24.59
N GLU A 485 -8.54 17.69 25.46
CA GLU A 485 -9.21 18.92 25.91
C GLU A 485 -9.38 19.93 24.77
N LEU A 486 -8.37 20.09 23.90
CA LEU A 486 -8.51 20.89 22.69
C LEU A 486 -9.57 20.28 21.76
N TRP A 487 -9.55 18.97 21.56
CA TRP A 487 -10.59 18.28 20.78
C TRP A 487 -11.98 18.47 21.40
N GLN A 488 -12.13 18.43 22.73
CA GLN A 488 -13.39 18.74 23.43
C GLN A 488 -13.88 20.17 23.13
N LYS A 489 -12.98 21.16 23.15
CA LYS A 489 -13.32 22.55 22.76
C LYS A 489 -13.81 22.59 21.31
N MET A 490 -13.11 21.90 20.40
CA MET A 490 -13.50 21.80 18.98
C MET A 490 -14.85 21.10 18.79
N ASP A 491 -15.12 20.02 19.52
CA ASP A 491 -16.38 19.27 19.47
C ASP A 491 -17.56 20.11 19.98
N SER A 492 -17.33 20.93 21.00
CA SER A 492 -18.34 21.86 21.51
C SER A 492 -18.71 22.91 20.46
N ILE A 493 -17.71 23.56 19.84
CA ILE A 493 -17.91 24.54 18.75
C ILE A 493 -18.61 23.88 17.55
N ALA A 494 -18.21 22.67 17.18
CA ALA A 494 -18.81 21.93 16.07
C ALA A 494 -20.27 21.53 16.36
N CYS A 495 -20.59 21.13 17.60
CA CYS A 495 -21.96 20.82 18.00
C CYS A 495 -22.86 22.05 18.08
N GLU A 496 -22.32 23.21 18.45
CA GLU A 496 -23.05 24.48 18.40
C GLU A 496 -23.35 24.91 16.96
N SER A 497 -22.35 24.79 16.07
CA SER A 497 -22.49 25.12 14.65
C SER A 497 -23.35 24.11 13.88
N PHE A 498 -23.33 22.83 14.28
CA PHE A 498 -24.04 21.74 13.64
C PHE A 498 -24.77 20.89 14.69
N PRO A 499 -25.96 21.32 15.20
CA PRO A 499 -26.67 20.65 16.30
C PRO A 499 -26.91 19.14 16.12
N LEU A 500 -27.14 18.72 14.86
CA LEU A 500 -27.31 17.31 14.48
C LEU A 500 -26.12 16.43 14.90
N LEU A 501 -24.90 16.98 14.95
CA LEU A 501 -23.69 16.26 15.36
C LEU A 501 -23.78 15.73 16.79
N SER A 502 -24.56 16.38 17.66
CA SER A 502 -24.74 15.95 19.05
C SER A 502 -25.48 14.62 19.19
N GLU A 503 -26.22 14.20 18.15
CA GLU A 503 -26.94 12.92 18.10
C GLU A 503 -26.07 11.76 17.59
N PHE A 504 -24.85 12.03 17.14
CA PHE A 504 -23.90 11.02 16.66
C PHE A 504 -22.81 10.75 17.70
N HIS A 505 -22.35 9.50 17.76
CA HIS A 505 -21.29 9.06 18.66
C HIS A 505 -19.96 9.74 18.27
N PRO A 506 -19.22 10.34 19.23
CA PRO A 506 -17.97 11.07 18.97
C PRO A 506 -16.75 10.19 18.63
N VAL A 507 -16.98 8.89 18.44
CA VAL A 507 -15.98 7.80 18.24
C VAL A 507 -15.04 7.54 19.43
N PHE A 508 -14.72 8.55 20.24
CA PHE A 508 -13.90 8.38 21.45
C PHE A 508 -14.71 7.82 22.62
N HIS A 509 -14.07 6.98 23.43
CA HIS A 509 -14.66 6.36 24.61
C HIS A 509 -13.93 6.83 25.87
N PRO A 510 -14.62 7.15 26.98
CA PRO A 510 -13.97 7.55 28.23
C PRO A 510 -12.85 6.60 28.64
N GLN A 511 -13.06 5.29 28.50
CA GLN A 511 -12.14 4.24 28.95
C GLN A 511 -10.77 4.26 28.25
N MET A 512 -10.66 4.87 27.06
CA MET A 512 -9.39 4.96 26.34
C MET A 512 -8.34 5.82 27.07
N LEU A 513 -8.80 6.67 28.00
CA LEU A 513 -7.98 7.59 28.79
C LEU A 513 -7.58 6.99 30.15
N ASP A 514 -8.10 5.81 30.52
CA ASP A 514 -7.83 5.18 31.83
C ASP A 514 -6.36 4.75 31.99
N VAL A 515 -5.66 4.59 30.86
CA VAL A 515 -4.25 4.16 30.79
C VAL A 515 -3.26 5.30 31.01
N LEU A 516 -3.72 6.57 31.01
CA LEU A 516 -2.87 7.74 31.15
C LEU A 516 -2.24 7.83 32.55
N LEU A 517 -0.99 8.29 32.59
CA LEU A 517 -0.17 8.40 33.79
C LEU A 517 -0.12 9.85 34.26
N PHE A 518 -0.60 10.13 35.48
CA PHE A 518 -0.60 11.48 36.05
C PHE A 518 -0.02 11.49 37.46
N SER A 519 0.92 12.40 37.71
CA SER A 519 1.51 12.63 39.03
C SER A 519 0.66 13.58 39.88
N GLN A 520 0.08 14.62 39.26
CA GLN A 520 -0.69 15.65 39.97
C GLN A 520 -2.19 15.33 40.08
N PHE A 521 -2.80 15.77 41.19
CA PHE A 521 -4.25 15.66 41.40
C PHE A 521 -5.06 16.53 40.40
N SER A 522 -4.54 17.72 40.06
CA SER A 522 -5.13 18.63 39.08
C SER A 522 -5.33 17.97 37.71
N ASP A 523 -4.35 17.20 37.25
CA ASP A 523 -4.42 16.49 35.97
C ASP A 523 -5.43 15.33 36.00
N MET A 524 -5.59 14.67 37.15
CA MET A 524 -6.67 13.68 37.34
C MET A 524 -8.05 14.32 37.34
N ALA A 525 -8.20 15.52 37.92
CA ALA A 525 -9.44 16.28 37.90
C ALA A 525 -9.80 16.73 36.46
N ARG A 526 -8.80 17.20 35.70
CA ARG A 526 -8.93 17.49 34.26
C ARG A 526 -9.39 16.28 33.48
N LEU A 527 -8.75 15.12 33.69
CA LEU A 527 -9.17 13.85 33.10
C LEU A 527 -10.63 13.49 33.44
N ALA A 528 -11.04 13.65 34.71
CA ALA A 528 -12.40 13.35 35.15
C ALA A 528 -13.46 14.25 34.47
N SER A 529 -13.13 15.54 34.29
CA SER A 529 -13.98 16.48 33.54
C SER A 529 -14.15 16.04 32.08
N LEU A 530 -13.04 15.75 31.39
CA LEU A 530 -13.04 15.29 30.00
C LEU A 530 -13.81 13.97 29.82
N GLN A 531 -13.64 12.99 30.72
CA GLN A 531 -14.40 11.74 30.65
C GLN A 531 -15.89 11.93 30.92
N THR A 532 -16.26 12.88 31.79
CA THR A 532 -17.66 13.24 32.04
C THR A 532 -18.29 13.88 30.81
N PHE A 533 -17.57 14.77 30.14
CA PHE A 533 -17.98 15.32 28.85
C PHE A 533 -18.20 14.22 27.80
N LEU A 534 -17.26 13.29 27.64
CA LEU A 534 -17.39 12.18 26.70
C LEU A 534 -18.59 11.29 27.02
N SER A 535 -18.80 10.94 28.29
CA SER A 535 -19.98 10.18 28.73
C SER A 535 -21.28 10.93 28.43
N TYR A 536 -21.33 12.23 28.66
CA TYR A 536 -22.48 13.08 28.33
C TYR A 536 -22.74 13.11 26.81
N ARG A 537 -21.69 13.23 25.99
CA ARG A 537 -21.81 13.21 24.53
C ARG A 537 -22.29 11.88 23.99
N ILE A 538 -21.85 10.77 24.57
CA ILE A 538 -22.29 9.41 24.19
C ILE A 538 -23.73 9.16 24.60
N THR A 539 -24.15 9.59 25.80
CA THR A 539 -25.54 9.42 26.27
C THR A 539 -26.54 10.28 25.50
N ARG A 540 -26.11 11.44 24.98
CA ARG A 540 -26.91 12.25 24.04
C ARG A 540 -26.99 11.68 22.63
N ALA A 541 -26.07 10.82 22.23
CA ALA A 541 -26.12 10.17 20.93
C ALA A 541 -27.33 9.23 20.83
N SER A 542 -27.89 9.08 19.63
CA SER A 542 -29.02 8.18 19.34
C SER A 542 -28.77 6.76 19.87
N THR A 543 -29.84 6.04 20.25
CA THR A 543 -29.79 4.66 20.75
C THR A 543 -29.08 3.68 19.82
N VAL A 544 -28.98 4.00 18.52
CA VAL A 544 -28.32 3.19 17.49
C VAL A 544 -26.78 3.38 17.49
N GLN A 545 -26.24 4.31 18.29
CA GLN A 545 -24.81 4.61 18.45
C GLN A 545 -24.02 4.78 17.13
N ARG A 546 -24.63 5.46 16.16
CA ARG A 546 -24.00 5.72 14.85
C ARG A 546 -22.95 6.83 14.92
N ASN A 547 -21.97 6.81 14.03
CA ASN A 547 -20.95 7.85 13.92
C ASN A 547 -20.87 8.47 12.51
N ILE A 548 -20.16 9.59 12.39
CA ILE A 548 -20.06 10.38 11.13
C ILE A 548 -19.15 9.75 10.05
N PHE A 549 -18.47 8.65 10.35
CA PHE A 549 -17.52 7.99 9.46
C PHE A 549 -18.08 6.74 8.77
N GLU A 550 -19.34 6.40 9.04
CA GLU A 550 -20.03 5.27 8.41
C GLU A 550 -20.30 5.50 6.92
N ASP A 551 -20.23 4.44 6.12
CA ASP A 551 -20.58 4.50 4.70
C ASP A 551 -22.05 4.93 4.50
N PRO A 552 -22.37 5.60 3.37
CA PRO A 552 -23.73 6.05 3.07
C PRO A 552 -24.78 4.95 3.25
N SER A 553 -25.71 5.18 4.17
CA SER A 553 -26.76 4.24 4.56
C SER A 553 -27.88 4.98 5.28
N ALA A 554 -29.08 4.39 5.35
CA ALA A 554 -30.28 5.06 5.84
C ALA A 554 -30.06 5.65 7.25
N GLY A 555 -30.25 6.95 7.45
CA GLY A 555 -30.03 7.62 8.74
C GLY A 555 -28.57 7.97 9.05
N CYS A 556 -27.65 7.91 8.08
CA CYS A 556 -26.28 8.40 8.27
C CYS A 556 -26.27 9.94 8.40
N PHE A 557 -25.18 10.50 8.92
CA PHE A 557 -25.07 11.95 9.15
C PHE A 557 -25.37 12.76 7.89
N ALA A 558 -24.76 12.39 6.76
CA ALA A 558 -24.93 13.11 5.49
C ALA A 558 -26.39 13.14 4.99
N GLU A 559 -27.12 12.02 5.11
CA GLU A 559 -28.53 11.95 4.69
C GLU A 559 -29.45 12.76 5.60
N ARG A 560 -29.23 12.70 6.92
CA ARG A 560 -29.99 13.50 7.89
C ARG A 560 -29.68 14.98 7.75
N TYR A 561 -28.42 15.35 7.58
CA TYR A 561 -28.02 16.74 7.37
C TYR A 561 -28.68 17.32 6.12
N TYR A 562 -28.72 16.57 5.02
CA TYR A 562 -29.42 16.98 3.80
C TYR A 562 -30.93 17.27 4.02
N ARG A 563 -31.56 16.61 4.99
CA ARG A 563 -33.02 16.73 5.23
C ARG A 563 -33.38 17.74 6.31
N GLU A 564 -32.62 17.75 7.40
CA GLU A 564 -32.97 18.37 8.68
C GLU A 564 -32.20 19.68 8.94
N SER A 565 -31.07 19.92 8.27
CA SER A 565 -30.23 21.10 8.53
C SER A 565 -30.81 22.40 7.95
N SER A 566 -30.31 23.53 8.46
CA SER A 566 -30.55 24.86 7.88
C SER A 566 -30.11 24.97 6.42
N ASP A 567 -29.10 24.19 6.01
CA ASP A 567 -28.53 24.20 4.67
C ASP A 567 -29.31 23.31 3.69
N ALA A 568 -30.33 22.57 4.17
CA ALA A 568 -31.15 21.68 3.35
C ALA A 568 -31.74 22.33 2.08
N PRO A 569 -32.24 23.59 2.09
CA PRO A 569 -32.72 24.25 0.87
C PRO A 569 -31.62 24.42 -0.19
N SER A 570 -30.41 24.79 0.24
CA SER A 570 -29.24 24.97 -0.64
C SER A 570 -28.79 23.62 -1.24
N LEU A 571 -28.77 22.56 -0.42
CA LEU A 571 -28.43 21.21 -0.88
C LEU A 571 -29.49 20.65 -1.85
N LYS A 572 -30.78 20.92 -1.60
CA LYS A 572 -31.87 20.56 -2.54
C LYS A 572 -31.73 21.28 -3.87
N PHE A 573 -31.41 22.58 -3.86
CA PHE A 573 -31.15 23.32 -5.09
C PHE A 573 -30.00 22.72 -5.93
N ILE A 574 -28.90 22.30 -5.28
CA ILE A 574 -27.79 21.61 -5.97
C ILE A 574 -28.27 20.27 -6.55
N HIS A 575 -29.04 19.49 -5.77
CA HIS A 575 -29.61 18.23 -6.23
C HIS A 575 -30.49 18.43 -7.47
N ASP A 576 -31.42 19.38 -7.43
CA ASP A 576 -32.34 19.68 -8.55
C ASP A 576 -31.59 20.19 -9.79
N SER A 577 -30.51 20.96 -9.58
CA SER A 577 -29.63 21.43 -10.67
C SER A 577 -28.91 20.27 -11.35
N ILE A 578 -28.41 19.30 -10.57
CA ILE A 578 -27.76 18.09 -11.11
C ILE A 578 -28.77 17.25 -11.89
N VAL A 579 -29.98 17.04 -11.35
CA VAL A 579 -31.05 16.28 -12.02
C VAL A 579 -31.49 16.96 -13.31
N THR A 580 -31.62 18.28 -13.32
CA THR A 580 -31.99 19.05 -14.52
C THR A 580 -30.92 18.91 -15.61
N LEU A 581 -29.64 19.06 -15.26
CA LEU A 581 -28.54 18.86 -16.20
C LEU A 581 -28.48 17.40 -16.71
N ALA A 582 -28.68 16.42 -15.81
CA ALA A 582 -28.74 15.01 -16.17
C ALA A 582 -29.83 14.74 -17.22
N ASN A 583 -31.03 15.28 -17.02
CA ASN A 583 -32.14 15.14 -17.96
C ASN A 583 -31.84 15.78 -19.31
N GLN A 584 -31.25 16.98 -19.34
CA GLN A 584 -30.85 17.64 -20.59
C GLN A 584 -29.80 16.83 -21.36
N MET A 585 -28.80 16.30 -20.66
CA MET A 585 -27.77 15.44 -21.25
C MET A 585 -28.36 14.12 -21.76
N ARG A 586 -29.29 13.52 -21.00
CA ARG A 586 -29.99 12.29 -21.38
C ARG A 586 -30.78 12.49 -22.68
N GLU A 587 -31.57 13.56 -22.78
CA GLU A 587 -32.39 13.84 -23.97
C GLU A 587 -31.53 14.15 -25.20
N SER A 588 -30.48 14.97 -25.04
CA SER A 588 -29.51 15.21 -26.11
C SER A 588 -28.88 13.91 -26.61
N LYS A 589 -28.53 13.01 -25.69
CA LYS A 589 -27.96 11.71 -26.06
C LYS A 589 -28.96 10.78 -26.71
N LYS A 590 -30.22 10.81 -26.29
CA LYS A 590 -31.32 10.06 -26.89
C LYS A 590 -31.58 10.49 -28.32
N ALA A 591 -31.48 11.79 -28.61
CA ALA A 591 -31.56 12.31 -29.97
C ALA A 591 -30.40 11.82 -30.85
N GLU A 592 -29.15 11.81 -30.35
CA GLU A 592 -28.00 11.25 -31.06
C GLU A 592 -28.21 9.75 -31.36
N TRP A 593 -28.66 8.97 -30.37
CA TRP A 593 -28.93 7.54 -30.54
C TRP A 593 -30.00 7.27 -31.60
N LYS A 594 -31.13 7.99 -31.56
CA LYS A 594 -32.18 7.88 -32.59
C LYS A 594 -31.67 8.23 -33.99
N ARG A 595 -30.81 9.25 -34.11
CA ARG A 595 -30.21 9.64 -35.40
C ARG A 595 -29.31 8.54 -35.94
N LYS A 596 -28.40 8.01 -35.12
CA LYS A 596 -27.48 6.94 -35.54
C LYS A 596 -28.21 5.63 -35.82
N THR A 597 -29.25 5.29 -35.06
CA THR A 597 -30.07 4.08 -35.32
C THR A 597 -30.68 4.14 -36.71
N ARG A 598 -31.30 5.27 -37.10
CA ARG A 598 -31.81 5.46 -38.47
C ARG A 598 -30.72 5.33 -39.54
N GLU A 599 -29.57 5.97 -39.32
CA GLU A 599 -28.42 5.89 -40.24
C GLU A 599 -27.93 4.44 -40.41
N TYR A 600 -27.95 3.64 -39.34
CA TYR A 600 -27.63 2.22 -39.39
C TYR A 600 -28.65 1.43 -40.19
N ASP A 601 -29.94 1.59 -39.89
CA ASP A 601 -31.03 0.85 -40.55
C ASP A 601 -31.07 1.16 -42.07
N GLU A 602 -30.84 2.43 -42.44
CA GLU A 602 -30.70 2.86 -43.84
C GLU A 602 -29.46 2.23 -44.51
N LEU A 603 -28.33 2.15 -43.81
CA LEU A 603 -27.13 1.48 -44.33
C LEU A 603 -27.37 -0.01 -44.53
N ILE A 604 -28.02 -0.71 -43.60
CA ILE A 604 -28.35 -2.13 -43.70
C ILE A 604 -29.29 -2.39 -44.88
N SER A 605 -30.37 -1.62 -45.02
CA SER A 605 -31.30 -1.77 -46.15
C SER A 605 -30.63 -1.56 -47.53
N ARG A 606 -29.68 -0.62 -47.63
CA ARG A 606 -28.88 -0.40 -48.84
C ARG A 606 -27.86 -1.51 -49.10
N ILE A 607 -27.33 -2.12 -48.04
CA ILE A 607 -26.43 -3.27 -48.15
C ILE A 607 -27.21 -4.44 -48.74
N ASP A 608 -28.38 -4.77 -48.16
CA ASP A 608 -29.20 -5.92 -48.57
C ASP A 608 -29.62 -5.86 -50.05
N THR A 609 -29.88 -4.65 -50.56
CA THR A 609 -30.31 -4.41 -51.95
C THR A 609 -29.17 -4.25 -52.97
N SER A 610 -27.91 -4.19 -52.53
CA SER A 610 -26.74 -3.97 -53.41
C SER A 610 -26.03 -5.28 -53.78
N THR A 611 -25.22 -5.33 -54.84
CA THR A 611 -24.37 -6.50 -55.17
C THR A 611 -22.90 -6.15 -55.15
N CYS A 612 -22.04 -7.14 -54.91
CA CYS A 612 -20.59 -6.93 -54.99
C CYS A 612 -20.16 -6.80 -56.45
N MET A 613 -19.22 -5.88 -56.73
CA MET A 613 -18.68 -5.69 -58.09
C MET A 613 -17.43 -6.53 -58.26
N TYR A 614 -17.30 -7.19 -59.40
CA TYR A 614 -16.13 -8.00 -59.76
C TYR A 614 -15.52 -7.43 -61.06
N ILE A 615 -14.19 -7.35 -61.09
CA ILE A 615 -13.36 -6.87 -62.20
C ILE A 615 -12.83 -8.10 -62.94
N VAL A 616 -12.95 -8.12 -64.27
CA VAL A 616 -12.36 -9.16 -65.12
C VAL A 616 -10.94 -8.71 -65.50
N ASP A 617 -9.95 -9.58 -65.28
CA ASP A 617 -8.56 -9.32 -65.64
C ASP A 617 -8.27 -10.01 -66.99
N GLU A 618 -8.14 -9.23 -68.06
CA GLU A 618 -8.02 -9.74 -69.44
C GLU A 618 -6.71 -10.54 -69.67
N ASP A 619 -5.68 -10.36 -68.84
CA ASP A 619 -4.40 -11.07 -68.91
C ASP A 619 -4.37 -12.40 -68.10
N ASN A 620 -5.48 -12.77 -67.45
CA ASN A 620 -5.57 -13.99 -66.66
C ASN A 620 -5.98 -15.19 -67.54
N ILE A 621 -5.03 -16.09 -67.80
CA ILE A 621 -5.16 -17.32 -68.64
C ILE A 621 -6.33 -18.24 -68.19
N HIS A 622 -6.92 -18.01 -67.02
CA HIS A 622 -8.06 -18.74 -66.48
C HIS A 622 -9.40 -17.98 -66.46
N GLY A 623 -9.48 -16.75 -67.01
CA GLY A 623 -10.73 -15.99 -67.17
C GLY A 623 -11.51 -15.73 -65.87
N ARG A 624 -10.83 -15.55 -64.72
CA ARG A 624 -11.51 -15.45 -63.42
C ARG A 624 -11.70 -14.01 -62.97
N GLU A 625 -12.96 -13.64 -62.69
CA GLU A 625 -13.35 -12.34 -62.11
C GLU A 625 -12.83 -12.17 -60.68
N ARG A 626 -12.30 -10.98 -60.37
CA ARG A 626 -11.72 -10.57 -59.08
C ARG A 626 -12.55 -9.47 -58.45
N HIS A 627 -12.97 -9.63 -57.19
CA HIS A 627 -13.75 -8.62 -56.49
C HIS A 627 -13.06 -7.23 -56.46
N ASP A 628 -13.83 -6.18 -56.76
CA ASP A 628 -13.34 -4.79 -56.77
C ASP A 628 -12.86 -4.37 -55.36
N PRO A 629 -11.58 -3.97 -55.20
CA PRO A 629 -11.08 -3.42 -53.95
C PRO A 629 -11.88 -2.22 -53.42
N ASN A 630 -12.56 -1.48 -54.29
CA ASN A 630 -13.36 -0.29 -53.96
C ASN A 630 -14.88 -0.57 -53.93
N CYS A 631 -15.29 -1.82 -53.75
CA CYS A 631 -16.70 -2.19 -53.74
C CYS A 631 -17.53 -1.37 -52.73
N ARG A 632 -18.55 -0.66 -53.25
CA ARG A 632 -19.45 0.18 -52.45
C ARG A 632 -20.25 -0.61 -51.41
N ARG A 633 -20.71 -1.83 -51.73
CA ARG A 633 -21.39 -2.73 -50.77
C ARG A 633 -20.48 -3.03 -49.57
N CYS A 634 -19.23 -3.41 -49.82
CA CYS A 634 -18.24 -3.69 -48.77
C CYS A 634 -17.91 -2.46 -47.93
N SER A 635 -17.81 -1.29 -48.55
CA SER A 635 -17.59 -0.02 -47.83
C SER A 635 -18.76 0.33 -46.90
N MET A 636 -20.00 0.17 -47.36
CA MET A 636 -21.20 0.39 -46.52
C MET A 636 -21.25 -0.59 -45.35
N MET A 637 -20.94 -1.87 -45.57
CA MET A 637 -20.85 -2.87 -44.50
C MET A 637 -19.78 -2.53 -43.46
N TRP A 638 -18.60 -2.09 -43.90
CA TRP A 638 -17.53 -1.66 -43.01
C TRP A 638 -17.93 -0.44 -42.17
N ASN A 639 -18.64 0.53 -42.77
CA ASN A 639 -19.16 1.70 -42.05
C ASN A 639 -20.19 1.29 -40.99
N ALA A 640 -21.12 0.40 -41.33
CA ALA A 640 -22.10 -0.13 -40.38
C ALA A 640 -21.44 -0.85 -39.20
N GLN A 641 -20.44 -1.71 -39.46
CA GLN A 641 -19.70 -2.44 -38.42
C GLN A 641 -18.86 -1.53 -37.52
N ASN A 642 -18.41 -0.37 -38.00
CA ASN A 642 -17.60 0.59 -37.24
C ASN A 642 -18.40 1.71 -36.57
N MET A 643 -19.72 1.75 -36.79
CA MET A 643 -20.57 2.78 -36.22
C MET A 643 -20.69 2.59 -34.70
N ARG A 644 -20.34 3.65 -33.95
CA ARG A 644 -20.31 3.64 -32.47
C ARG A 644 -21.02 4.86 -31.88
N ILE A 645 -21.56 4.69 -30.68
CA ILE A 645 -22.10 5.78 -29.84
C ILE A 645 -21.46 5.74 -28.47
N SER A 646 -21.12 6.89 -27.89
CA SER A 646 -20.66 6.94 -26.50
C SER A 646 -21.81 6.72 -25.52
N ILE A 647 -21.53 6.12 -24.38
CA ILE A 647 -22.55 5.87 -23.36
C ILE A 647 -22.90 7.15 -22.60
N PHE A 648 -24.12 7.19 -22.07
CA PHE A 648 -24.54 8.13 -21.04
C PHE A 648 -24.63 7.40 -19.71
N GLU A 649 -23.96 7.93 -18.70
CA GLU A 649 -23.97 7.40 -17.33
C GLU A 649 -24.66 8.45 -16.45
N GLU A 650 -25.63 8.03 -15.64
CA GLU A 650 -26.29 8.93 -14.69
C GLU A 650 -25.30 9.58 -13.72
N PRO A 651 -25.35 10.91 -13.50
CA PRO A 651 -24.44 11.59 -12.59
C PRO A 651 -24.58 11.15 -11.13
N LEU A 652 -25.80 10.84 -10.68
CA LEU A 652 -26.09 10.46 -9.30
C LEU A 652 -26.42 8.97 -9.17
N PRO A 653 -26.06 8.33 -8.04
CA PRO A 653 -26.50 6.98 -7.70
C PRO A 653 -28.02 6.82 -7.71
N VAL A 654 -28.50 5.63 -8.10
CA VAL A 654 -29.93 5.28 -8.10
C VAL A 654 -30.51 5.24 -6.69
N ASP A 655 -29.71 4.83 -5.71
CA ASP A 655 -30.12 4.84 -4.31
C ASP A 655 -30.25 6.29 -3.81
N PRO A 656 -31.45 6.72 -3.38
CA PRO A 656 -31.69 8.09 -2.94
C PRO A 656 -30.84 8.48 -1.71
N ILE A 657 -30.47 7.53 -0.85
CA ILE A 657 -29.65 7.80 0.34
C ILE A 657 -28.22 8.14 -0.08
N VAL A 658 -27.66 7.35 -1.00
CA VAL A 658 -26.30 7.57 -1.53
C VAL A 658 -26.28 8.86 -2.36
N ALA A 659 -27.33 9.15 -3.14
CA ALA A 659 -27.45 10.40 -3.88
C ALA A 659 -27.45 11.63 -2.94
N ARG A 660 -28.27 11.62 -1.88
CA ARG A 660 -28.30 12.71 -0.87
C ARG A 660 -26.94 12.88 -0.19
N SER A 661 -26.29 11.77 0.18
CA SER A 661 -24.95 11.79 0.79
C SER A 661 -23.89 12.34 -0.16
N THR A 662 -24.02 12.04 -1.46
CA THR A 662 -23.16 12.59 -2.52
C THR A 662 -23.31 14.10 -2.62
N VAL A 663 -24.55 14.60 -2.62
CA VAL A 663 -24.82 16.05 -2.67
C VAL A 663 -24.29 16.77 -1.42
N PHE A 664 -24.49 16.18 -0.24
CA PHE A 664 -23.88 16.69 1.00
C PHE A 664 -22.36 16.82 0.86
N GLU A 665 -21.68 15.79 0.36
CA GLU A 665 -20.22 15.80 0.25
C GLU A 665 -19.71 16.82 -0.79
N LEU A 666 -20.44 17.06 -1.89
CA LEU A 666 -20.10 18.08 -2.88
C LEU A 666 -20.15 19.51 -2.31
N ALA A 667 -21.00 19.75 -1.32
CA ALA A 667 -21.21 21.04 -0.68
C ALA A 667 -20.97 20.98 0.83
N CYS A 668 -20.05 20.12 1.27
CA CYS A 668 -19.76 19.89 2.68
C CYS A 668 -19.29 21.20 3.36
N PRO A 669 -19.91 21.62 4.48
CA PRO A 669 -19.50 22.82 5.21
C PRO A 669 -18.04 22.75 5.67
N GLN A 670 -17.30 23.84 5.53
CA GLN A 670 -15.85 23.87 5.80
C GLN A 670 -15.51 23.53 7.26
N GLU A 671 -16.19 24.14 8.23
CA GLU A 671 -15.93 23.87 9.66
C GLU A 671 -16.26 22.42 10.03
N PHE A 672 -17.31 21.82 9.45
CA PHE A 672 -17.62 20.40 9.64
C PHE A 672 -16.53 19.51 9.05
N ALA A 673 -16.05 19.80 7.83
CA ALA A 673 -14.98 19.05 7.20
C ALA A 673 -13.69 19.10 8.04
N ILE A 674 -13.34 20.26 8.61
CA ILE A 674 -12.20 20.41 9.52
C ILE A 674 -12.38 19.56 10.78
N TYR A 675 -13.54 19.64 11.44
CA TYR A 675 -13.84 18.82 12.61
C TYR A 675 -13.72 17.32 12.30
N ARG A 676 -14.30 16.87 11.17
CA ARG A 676 -14.26 15.48 10.71
C ARG A 676 -12.82 15.00 10.48
N ASP A 677 -12.05 15.77 9.73
CA ASP A 677 -10.67 15.43 9.37
C ASP A 677 -9.75 15.41 10.61
N THR A 678 -9.88 16.38 11.51
CA THR A 678 -9.06 16.45 12.72
C THR A 678 -9.44 15.34 13.71
N THR A 679 -10.73 15.06 13.88
CA THR A 679 -11.21 13.94 14.72
C THR A 679 -10.69 12.61 14.18
N TRP A 680 -10.78 12.38 12.86
CA TRP A 680 -10.22 11.20 12.22
C TRP A 680 -8.71 11.11 12.39
N TRP A 681 -8.01 12.24 12.26
CA TRP A 681 -6.58 12.29 12.41
C TRP A 681 -6.13 11.90 13.83
N VAL A 682 -6.75 12.49 14.86
CA VAL A 682 -6.48 12.15 16.27
C VAL A 682 -6.75 10.67 16.51
N LEU A 683 -7.91 10.17 16.06
CA LEU A 683 -8.27 8.77 16.18
C LEU A 683 -7.21 7.86 15.55
N ARG A 684 -6.82 8.14 14.31
CA ARG A 684 -5.96 7.27 13.52
C ARG A 684 -4.48 7.35 13.91
N HIS A 685 -3.97 8.54 14.19
CA HIS A 685 -2.54 8.76 14.46
C HIS A 685 -2.18 8.61 15.93
N LEU A 686 -3.11 8.91 16.84
CA LEU A 686 -2.84 8.86 18.29
C LEU A 686 -3.57 7.72 18.98
N ALA A 687 -4.77 7.33 18.55
CA ALA A 687 -5.57 6.35 19.29
C ALA A 687 -5.58 4.93 18.67
N THR A 688 -4.83 4.66 17.59
CA THR A 688 -4.79 3.34 16.94
C THR A 688 -3.37 2.92 16.53
N HIS A 689 -3.07 1.62 16.62
CA HIS A 689 -1.74 1.05 16.34
C HIS A 689 -1.66 0.24 15.02
N PHE A 690 -2.73 0.18 14.22
CA PHE A 690 -2.77 -0.72 13.04
C PHE A 690 -2.20 -0.08 11.78
N ASN A 691 -1.50 -0.84 10.95
CA ASN A 691 -1.12 -0.47 9.58
C ASN A 691 -1.94 -1.29 8.59
N ASP A 692 -3.25 -1.03 8.52
CA ASP A 692 -4.10 -1.67 7.52
C ASP A 692 -4.05 -0.84 6.24
N GLU A 693 -3.33 -1.32 5.23
CA GLU A 693 -3.46 -0.78 3.88
C GLU A 693 -4.81 -1.23 3.29
N GLY A 694 -5.78 -0.32 3.28
CA GLY A 694 -7.07 -0.57 2.64
C GLY A 694 -6.96 -0.67 1.12
N ALA A 695 -7.95 -1.29 0.48
CA ALA A 695 -8.03 -1.32 -0.97
C ALA A 695 -8.10 0.12 -1.52
N LYS A 696 -7.18 0.50 -2.42
CA LYS A 696 -7.16 1.85 -2.98
C LYS A 696 -8.45 2.15 -3.75
N PRO A 697 -9.01 3.36 -3.63
CA PRO A 697 -10.18 3.76 -4.39
C PRO A 697 -9.85 3.80 -5.88
N ARG A 698 -10.86 3.56 -6.70
CA ARG A 698 -10.77 3.60 -8.16
C ARG A 698 -11.09 4.98 -8.72
N CYS A 699 -11.84 5.79 -7.96
CA CYS A 699 -12.25 7.15 -8.32
C CYS A 699 -12.62 7.91 -7.04
N PHE A 700 -12.17 9.16 -6.90
CA PHE A 700 -12.67 10.07 -5.86
C PHE A 700 -13.87 10.84 -6.39
N LEU A 701 -14.82 11.19 -5.52
CA LEU A 701 -16.02 11.93 -5.94
C LEU A 701 -15.67 13.27 -6.62
N ARG A 702 -14.69 13.99 -6.09
CA ARG A 702 -14.19 15.25 -6.67
C ARG A 702 -13.55 15.11 -8.05
N ASP A 703 -13.07 13.91 -8.40
CA ASP A 703 -12.47 13.61 -9.70
C ASP A 703 -13.52 13.13 -10.72
N TYR A 704 -14.76 12.92 -10.29
CA TYR A 704 -15.84 12.51 -11.17
C TYR A 704 -16.35 13.69 -12.01
N VAL A 705 -16.02 13.65 -13.30
CA VAL A 705 -16.17 14.78 -14.24
C VAL A 705 -17.58 15.37 -14.26
N GLN A 706 -18.62 14.53 -14.18
CA GLN A 706 -20.01 14.98 -14.28
C GLN A 706 -20.47 15.82 -13.07
N LEU A 707 -19.91 15.55 -11.88
CA LEU A 707 -20.29 16.26 -10.64
C LEU A 707 -19.31 17.37 -10.26
N LYS A 708 -18.14 17.42 -10.91
CA LYS A 708 -17.10 18.43 -10.68
C LYS A 708 -17.60 19.89 -10.70
N PRO A 709 -18.51 20.32 -11.61
CA PRO A 709 -19.02 21.69 -11.62
C PRO A 709 -19.81 22.10 -10.37
N PHE A 710 -20.36 21.12 -9.65
CA PHE A 710 -21.20 21.33 -8.46
C PHE A 710 -20.39 21.22 -7.16
N SER A 711 -19.12 20.80 -7.25
CA SER A 711 -18.24 20.69 -6.08
C SER A 711 -17.81 22.08 -5.63
N LYS A 712 -18.20 22.47 -4.42
CA LYS A 712 -17.52 23.56 -3.70
C LYS A 712 -16.13 23.03 -3.35
N GLN A 713 -15.06 23.77 -3.67
CA GLN A 713 -13.68 23.33 -3.39
C GLN A 713 -13.44 23.23 -1.88
N SER A 714 -13.79 22.10 -1.28
CA SER A 714 -13.43 21.74 0.08
C SER A 714 -12.24 20.78 0.02
N HIS A 715 -11.10 21.22 0.56
CA HIS A 715 -9.87 20.41 0.63
C HIS A 715 -9.90 19.41 1.80
N GLY A 716 -11.04 18.75 2.01
CA GLY A 716 -11.17 17.67 3.00
C GLY A 716 -10.32 16.46 2.63
N LYS A 717 -9.65 15.86 3.62
CA LYS A 717 -8.80 14.67 3.50
C LYS A 717 -9.61 13.38 3.62
N VAL A 718 -10.68 13.41 4.40
CA VAL A 718 -11.71 12.37 4.43
C VAL A 718 -12.85 12.80 3.51
N GLY A 719 -13.24 11.95 2.57
CA GLY A 719 -14.36 12.23 1.67
C GLY A 719 -14.88 10.98 0.97
N LEU A 720 -15.90 11.13 0.13
CA LEU A 720 -16.47 10.00 -0.60
C LEU A 720 -15.55 9.56 -1.76
N ALA A 721 -15.25 8.27 -1.79
CA ALA A 721 -14.53 7.62 -2.86
C ALA A 721 -15.22 6.32 -3.28
N SER A 722 -14.93 5.88 -4.50
CA SER A 722 -15.55 4.70 -5.10
C SER A 722 -14.58 3.52 -5.21
N THR A 723 -15.07 2.31 -4.93
CA THR A 723 -14.34 1.06 -5.21
C THR A 723 -14.46 0.61 -6.66
N THR A 724 -15.33 1.23 -7.44
CA THR A 724 -15.58 0.96 -8.86
C THR A 724 -15.15 2.14 -9.73
N LYS A 725 -14.88 1.88 -11.02
CA LYS A 725 -14.55 2.95 -11.98
C LYS A 725 -15.83 3.49 -12.62
N PRO A 726 -15.92 4.80 -12.87
CA PRO A 726 -16.99 5.35 -13.71
C PRO A 726 -16.86 4.80 -15.13
N PHE A 727 -17.98 4.54 -15.81
CA PHE A 727 -17.95 3.90 -17.12
C PHE A 727 -17.20 4.74 -18.16
N GLN A 728 -17.24 6.07 -18.03
CA GLN A 728 -16.50 7.02 -18.87
C GLN A 728 -14.97 6.81 -18.88
N THR A 729 -14.41 6.18 -17.85
CA THR A 729 -12.96 5.88 -17.75
C THR A 729 -12.62 4.43 -18.10
N THR A 730 -13.62 3.65 -18.48
CA THR A 730 -13.47 2.26 -18.89
C THR A 730 -13.50 2.14 -20.40
N HIS A 731 -13.04 1.00 -20.92
CA HIS A 731 -13.11 0.70 -22.36
C HIS A 731 -14.56 0.54 -22.88
N TYR A 732 -15.56 0.64 -22.02
CA TYR A 732 -16.99 0.64 -22.37
C TYR A 732 -17.53 2.05 -22.71
N ILE A 733 -16.66 3.06 -22.89
CA ILE A 733 -17.07 4.44 -23.21
C ILE A 733 -17.89 4.55 -24.49
N SER A 734 -17.78 3.58 -25.41
CA SER A 734 -18.55 3.53 -26.66
C SER A 734 -19.01 2.12 -26.98
N VAL A 735 -20.24 2.01 -27.49
CA VAL A 735 -20.90 0.75 -27.86
C VAL A 735 -21.21 0.73 -29.37
N PRO A 736 -21.08 -0.43 -30.03
CA PRO A 736 -21.38 -0.59 -31.46
C PRO A 736 -22.89 -0.74 -31.71
N PHE A 737 -23.34 -0.38 -32.92
CA PHE A 737 -24.72 -0.64 -33.37
C PHE A 737 -24.88 -2.05 -33.96
N PRO A 738 -26.08 -2.65 -33.90
CA PRO A 738 -27.31 -2.09 -33.32
C PRO A 738 -27.25 -2.12 -31.78
N VAL A 739 -27.79 -1.10 -31.12
CA VAL A 739 -27.82 -1.01 -29.65
C VAL A 739 -29.14 -0.39 -29.20
N GLU A 740 -29.72 -0.94 -28.14
CA GLU A 740 -30.94 -0.42 -27.56
C GLU A 740 -30.68 0.80 -26.66
N TRP A 741 -31.70 1.64 -26.51
CA TRP A 741 -31.64 2.77 -25.59
C TRP A 741 -31.65 2.29 -24.12
N ASP A 742 -32.68 1.50 -23.78
CA ASP A 742 -32.93 0.94 -22.44
C ASP A 742 -32.79 -0.60 -22.50
N GLY A 743 -31.55 -1.09 -22.48
CA GLY A 743 -31.22 -2.53 -22.50
C GLY A 743 -30.57 -3.02 -21.21
N GLY A 744 -30.85 -2.35 -20.08
CA GLY A 744 -30.16 -2.57 -18.82
C GLY A 744 -28.68 -2.17 -18.88
N ARG A 745 -27.77 -3.12 -19.09
CA ARG A 745 -26.30 -2.91 -18.94
C ARG A 745 -25.54 -2.74 -20.25
N ASP A 746 -26.15 -3.15 -21.35
CA ASP A 746 -25.57 -3.08 -22.69
C ASP A 746 -26.20 -1.94 -23.52
N GLY A 747 -27.18 -1.23 -22.95
CA GLY A 747 -27.79 -0.03 -23.53
C GLY A 747 -26.88 1.20 -23.48
N VAL A 748 -27.31 2.23 -24.21
CA VAL A 748 -26.61 3.54 -24.24
C VAL A 748 -26.78 4.30 -22.94
N CYS A 749 -27.95 4.20 -22.30
CA CYS A 749 -28.26 4.83 -21.01
C CYS A 749 -27.92 3.88 -19.86
N ARG A 750 -27.00 4.27 -18.97
CA ARG A 750 -26.50 3.45 -17.85
C ARG A 750 -26.71 4.13 -16.50
N PRO A 751 -27.04 3.37 -15.44
CA PRO A 751 -27.04 3.92 -14.09
C PRO A 751 -25.61 4.26 -13.65
N ASN A 752 -25.50 5.12 -12.64
CA ASN A 752 -24.22 5.49 -12.04
C ASN A 752 -23.46 4.26 -11.52
N ALA A 753 -22.20 4.10 -11.91
CA ALA A 753 -21.40 2.93 -11.56
C ALA A 753 -20.74 3.02 -10.18
N LEU A 754 -20.78 4.17 -9.50
CA LEU A 754 -19.95 4.44 -8.34
C LEU A 754 -20.51 3.76 -7.08
N LYS A 755 -19.70 2.88 -6.48
CA LYS A 755 -19.94 2.37 -5.12
C LYS A 755 -19.23 3.24 -4.09
N LEU A 756 -19.91 4.29 -3.65
CA LEU A 756 -19.35 5.32 -2.77
C LEU A 756 -19.26 4.86 -1.31
N GLY A 757 -18.17 5.21 -0.65
CA GLY A 757 -17.95 5.08 0.79
C GLY A 757 -16.95 6.14 1.26
N TYR A 758 -16.86 6.38 2.56
CA TYR A 758 -15.88 7.33 3.08
C TYR A 758 -14.47 6.75 2.98
N PHE A 759 -13.52 7.58 2.61
CA PHE A 759 -12.12 7.21 2.44
C PHE A 759 -11.21 8.34 2.93
N ASP A 760 -10.18 7.97 3.68
CA ASP A 760 -9.11 8.87 4.10
C ASP A 760 -7.88 8.70 3.21
N GLU A 761 -7.51 9.76 2.51
CA GLU A 761 -6.36 9.78 1.63
C GLU A 761 -5.02 9.67 2.35
N ARG A 762 -4.93 10.22 3.57
CA ARG A 762 -3.65 10.29 4.29
C ARG A 762 -3.21 8.90 4.75
N THR A 763 -4.14 8.12 5.27
CA THR A 763 -3.84 6.76 5.75
C THR A 763 -4.25 5.65 4.78
N SER A 764 -4.87 6.00 3.65
CA SER A 764 -5.39 5.03 2.67
C SER A 764 -6.35 4.01 3.29
N THR A 765 -7.25 4.49 4.16
CA THR A 765 -8.20 3.64 4.89
C THR A 765 -9.66 4.00 4.57
N TRP A 766 -10.56 3.03 4.77
CA TRP A 766 -12.01 3.21 4.65
C TRP A 766 -12.64 3.28 6.04
N PRO A 767 -12.90 4.48 6.60
CA PRO A 767 -13.36 4.62 7.98
C PRO A 767 -14.57 3.76 8.34
N GLY A 768 -15.59 3.72 7.48
CA GLY A 768 -16.83 2.98 7.72
C GLY A 768 -16.72 1.45 7.61
N ARG A 769 -15.57 0.92 7.17
CA ARG A 769 -15.38 -0.53 6.91
C ARG A 769 -14.42 -1.20 7.88
N THR A 770 -13.82 -0.44 8.78
CA THR A 770 -12.87 -0.92 9.78
C THR A 770 -13.47 -0.74 11.16
N ARG A 771 -13.42 -1.79 12.00
CA ARG A 771 -13.87 -1.71 13.39
C ARG A 771 -12.73 -1.18 14.25
N PHE A 772 -12.81 0.08 14.67
CA PHE A 772 -11.83 0.67 15.56
C PHE A 772 -12.21 0.45 17.03
N ARG A 773 -11.22 0.12 17.84
CA ARG A 773 -11.29 0.25 19.30
C ARG A 773 -10.19 1.23 19.72
N PRO A 774 -10.49 2.54 19.85
CA PRO A 774 -9.46 3.52 20.18
C PRO A 774 -8.85 3.23 21.55
N SER A 775 -7.52 3.31 21.64
CA SER A 775 -6.78 3.15 22.89
C SER A 775 -5.46 3.92 22.84
N PHE A 776 -5.14 4.61 23.93
CA PHE A 776 -3.85 5.25 24.13
C PHE A 776 -2.81 4.35 24.83
N ALA A 777 -3.13 3.08 25.08
CA ALA A 777 -2.28 2.18 25.85
C ALA A 777 -0.86 2.04 25.27
N HIS A 778 -0.73 2.09 23.95
CA HIS A 778 0.56 2.01 23.26
C HIS A 778 1.45 3.23 23.49
N HIS A 779 0.89 4.40 23.78
CA HIS A 779 1.66 5.58 24.16
C HIS A 779 2.17 5.52 25.60
N THR A 780 1.50 4.74 26.45
CA THR A 780 1.83 4.55 27.86
C THR A 780 2.49 3.21 28.15
N ALA A 781 2.77 2.39 27.13
CA ALA A 781 3.32 1.05 27.31
C ALA A 781 4.67 1.10 28.06
N LEU A 782 4.83 0.23 29.06
CA LEU A 782 6.07 0.15 29.82
C LEU A 782 7.18 -0.47 28.96
N VAL A 783 8.26 0.28 28.75
CA VAL A 783 9.43 -0.19 28.02
C VAL A 783 10.45 -0.72 29.03
N LEU A 784 10.69 -2.03 29.01
CA LEU A 784 11.75 -2.66 29.81
C LEU A 784 13.03 -2.88 28.96
N PRO A 785 14.21 -2.91 29.59
CA PRO A 785 15.46 -3.29 28.93
C PRO A 785 15.33 -4.63 28.20
N ASN A 786 15.88 -4.74 26.99
CA ASN A 786 15.73 -5.94 26.13
C ASN A 786 16.30 -7.22 26.74
N ASN A 787 17.26 -7.10 27.65
CA ASN A 787 17.87 -8.20 28.40
C ASN A 787 17.10 -8.59 29.67
N SER A 788 16.01 -7.88 30.02
CA SER A 788 15.25 -8.16 31.23
C SER A 788 14.41 -9.43 31.10
N PRO A 789 14.50 -10.38 32.04
CA PRO A 789 13.67 -11.59 32.02
C PRO A 789 12.18 -11.28 32.21
N TRP A 790 11.84 -10.09 32.71
CA TRP A 790 10.47 -9.62 32.93
C TRP A 790 9.74 -9.17 31.66
N LYS A 791 10.47 -8.87 30.58
CA LYS A 791 9.87 -8.35 29.34
C LYS A 791 8.82 -9.31 28.76
N LYS A 792 9.16 -10.60 28.66
CA LYS A 792 8.25 -11.65 28.15
C LYS A 792 7.01 -11.83 29.04
N VAL A 793 7.17 -11.64 30.34
CA VAL A 793 6.08 -11.78 31.31
C VAL A 793 5.07 -10.65 31.11
N LEU A 794 5.54 -9.39 31.02
CA LEU A 794 4.68 -8.22 30.81
C LEU A 794 4.04 -8.15 29.42
N GLU A 795 4.63 -8.81 28.41
CA GLU A 795 4.04 -8.96 27.08
C GLU A 795 2.86 -9.96 27.06
N THR A 796 2.69 -10.77 28.10
CA THR A 796 1.56 -11.72 28.19
C THR A 796 0.27 -10.98 28.51
N LYS A 797 -0.83 -11.29 27.79
CA LYS A 797 -2.14 -10.63 27.98
C LYS A 797 -2.63 -10.61 29.42
N ALA A 798 -2.36 -11.66 30.21
CA ALA A 798 -2.75 -11.75 31.61
C ALA A 798 -2.04 -10.69 32.48
N CYS A 799 -0.78 -10.37 32.18
CA CYS A 799 0.04 -9.40 32.91
C CYS A 799 0.17 -8.05 32.20
N ALA A 800 -0.67 -7.79 31.18
CA ALA A 800 -0.69 -6.51 30.49
C ALA A 800 -1.17 -5.41 31.45
N LEU A 801 -0.42 -4.30 31.54
CA LEU A 801 -0.66 -3.22 32.52
C LEU A 801 -1.98 -2.46 32.27
N ASP A 802 -2.47 -2.46 31.04
CA ASP A 802 -3.78 -1.92 30.64
C ASP A 802 -4.91 -2.96 30.77
N GLY A 803 -4.58 -4.23 30.97
CA GLY A 803 -5.52 -5.33 31.17
C GLY A 803 -6.12 -5.39 32.58
N PRO A 804 -7.03 -6.36 32.81
CA PRO A 804 -7.63 -6.61 34.13
C PRO A 804 -6.62 -7.13 35.17
N GLY A 805 -5.46 -7.62 34.74
CA GLY A 805 -4.46 -8.30 35.57
C GLY A 805 -4.78 -9.80 35.73
N PRO A 806 -3.80 -10.61 36.17
CA PRO A 806 -4.02 -12.03 36.41
C PRO A 806 -4.85 -12.24 37.68
N SER A 807 -5.66 -13.30 37.73
CA SER A 807 -6.33 -13.75 38.95
C SER A 807 -5.37 -14.45 39.90
N SER A 808 -5.73 -14.55 41.19
CA SER A 808 -4.91 -15.25 42.19
C SER A 808 -4.63 -16.71 41.80
N TYR A 809 -5.59 -17.39 41.18
CA TYR A 809 -5.42 -18.76 40.68
C TYR A 809 -4.44 -18.84 39.52
N GLU A 810 -4.50 -17.88 38.57
CA GLU A 810 -3.56 -17.81 37.45
C GLU A 810 -2.13 -17.54 37.93
N ILE A 811 -1.95 -16.70 38.95
CA ILE A 811 -0.64 -16.43 39.55
C ILE A 811 -0.06 -17.70 40.19
N MET A 812 -0.86 -18.42 40.99
CA MET A 812 -0.38 -19.67 41.60
C MET A 812 -0.08 -20.74 40.55
N ALA A 813 -0.91 -20.84 39.51
CA ALA A 813 -0.70 -21.78 38.41
C ALA A 813 0.53 -21.44 37.55
N SER A 814 0.92 -20.17 37.46
CA SER A 814 2.09 -19.74 36.67
C SER A 814 3.43 -19.99 37.38
N GLN A 815 3.44 -20.41 38.65
CA GLN A 815 4.66 -20.60 39.44
C GLN A 815 5.70 -21.50 38.74
N SER A 816 5.26 -22.61 38.12
CA SER A 816 6.15 -23.52 37.38
C SER A 816 6.74 -22.91 36.10
N SER A 817 6.18 -21.79 35.63
CA SER A 817 6.60 -21.06 34.43
C SER A 817 7.54 -19.88 34.74
N CYS A 818 8.03 -19.77 35.98
CA CYS A 818 8.99 -18.74 36.37
C CYS A 818 10.26 -18.79 35.50
N PRO A 819 10.66 -17.69 34.84
CA PRO A 819 11.88 -17.64 34.04
C PRO A 819 13.14 -17.92 34.85
N ALA A 820 14.14 -18.56 34.22
CA ALA A 820 15.45 -18.78 34.83
C ALA A 820 16.12 -17.43 35.19
N GLY A 821 16.57 -17.29 36.43
CA GLY A 821 17.24 -16.08 36.96
C GLY A 821 16.33 -15.15 37.76
N ILE A 822 15.03 -15.43 37.87
CA ILE A 822 14.11 -14.72 38.78
C ILE A 822 13.81 -15.63 39.99
N ASN A 823 13.76 -15.05 41.19
CA ASN A 823 13.29 -15.76 42.38
C ASN A 823 11.76 -16.02 42.28
N ASN A 824 11.31 -17.24 42.55
CA ASN A 824 9.88 -17.59 42.57
C ASN A 824 9.04 -16.63 43.42
N HIS A 825 9.52 -16.21 44.60
CA HIS A 825 8.79 -15.26 45.44
C HIS A 825 8.64 -13.88 44.79
N GLU A 826 9.70 -13.41 44.12
CA GLU A 826 9.69 -12.16 43.38
C GLU A 826 8.78 -12.24 42.15
N TYR A 827 8.79 -13.38 41.43
CA TYR A 827 7.92 -13.68 40.29
C TYR A 827 6.44 -13.64 40.65
N LEU A 828 6.06 -14.24 41.78
CA LEU A 828 4.67 -14.24 42.24
C LEU A 828 4.26 -12.86 42.77
N ALA A 829 5.10 -12.19 43.55
CA ALA A 829 4.80 -10.88 44.11
C ALA A 829 4.64 -9.80 43.02
N MET A 830 5.46 -9.84 41.96
CA MET A 830 5.35 -8.92 40.83
C MET A 830 4.04 -9.11 40.07
N GLN A 831 3.62 -10.36 39.84
CA GLN A 831 2.31 -10.64 39.23
C GLN A 831 1.15 -10.20 40.13
N THR A 832 1.31 -10.37 41.45
CA THR A 832 0.33 -9.94 42.44
C THR A 832 0.13 -8.42 42.42
N LEU A 833 1.20 -7.63 42.24
CA LEU A 833 1.09 -6.16 42.05
C LEU A 833 0.22 -5.75 40.85
N MET A 834 0.17 -6.60 39.81
CA MET A 834 -0.62 -6.35 38.60
C MET A 834 -2.08 -6.81 38.74
N THR A 835 -2.42 -7.52 39.82
CA THR A 835 -3.77 -8.04 40.07
C THR A 835 -4.70 -6.94 40.53
N GLY A 836 -5.95 -6.95 40.03
CA GLY A 836 -7.08 -6.25 40.64
C GLY A 836 -6.88 -4.75 40.91
N LYS A 837 -7.45 -3.90 40.05
CA LYS A 837 -7.29 -2.42 40.13
C LYS A 837 -7.61 -1.81 41.51
N LYS A 838 -8.55 -2.37 42.28
CA LYS A 838 -8.93 -1.90 43.64
C LYS A 838 -7.93 -2.32 44.74
N GLN A 839 -7.19 -3.41 44.57
CA GLN A 839 -6.32 -3.99 45.60
C GLN A 839 -4.87 -3.57 45.46
N ARG A 840 -4.49 -2.97 44.32
CA ARG A 840 -3.11 -2.57 43.96
C ARG A 840 -2.32 -1.95 45.11
N TRP A 841 -2.88 -0.93 45.76
CA TRP A 841 -2.20 -0.20 46.84
C TRP A 841 -2.09 -1.00 48.14
N ILE A 842 -3.05 -1.87 48.43
CA ILE A 842 -3.02 -2.77 49.58
C ILE A 842 -1.90 -3.82 49.38
N VAL A 843 -1.81 -4.38 48.17
CA VAL A 843 -0.71 -5.29 47.81
C VAL A 843 0.63 -4.57 47.91
N LEU A 844 0.73 -3.35 47.37
CA LEU A 844 1.98 -2.58 47.44
C LEU A 844 2.39 -2.27 48.90
N LEU A 845 1.43 -1.92 49.77
CA LEU A 845 1.69 -1.75 51.21
C LEU A 845 2.24 -3.04 51.84
N ALA A 846 1.62 -4.18 51.55
CA ALA A 846 2.07 -5.47 52.06
C ALA A 846 3.50 -5.81 51.58
N GLU A 847 3.79 -5.59 50.29
CA GLU A 847 5.11 -5.87 49.73
C GLU A 847 6.19 -4.88 50.21
N LEU A 848 5.83 -3.62 50.50
CA LEU A 848 6.75 -2.67 51.15
C LEU A 848 7.17 -3.12 52.54
N GLY A 849 6.34 -3.90 53.24
CA GLY A 849 6.68 -4.53 54.52
C GLY A 849 7.35 -5.91 54.38
N SER A 850 7.41 -6.47 53.16
CA SER A 850 7.94 -7.81 52.89
C SER A 850 9.39 -7.78 52.37
N THR A 851 9.96 -8.97 52.16
CA THR A 851 11.24 -9.18 51.46
C THR A 851 11.06 -9.89 50.11
N ASN A 852 9.81 -10.03 49.63
CA ASN A 852 9.53 -10.76 48.39
C ASN A 852 9.95 -9.98 47.13
N LEU A 853 9.78 -8.66 47.14
CA LEU A 853 10.13 -7.78 46.03
C LEU A 853 11.41 -6.99 46.28
N ASN A 854 12.27 -7.00 45.27
CA ASN A 854 13.47 -6.17 45.27
C ASN A 854 13.16 -4.77 44.73
N PHE A 855 12.86 -3.81 45.62
CA PHE A 855 12.62 -2.41 45.27
C PHE A 855 13.89 -1.64 44.83
N SER A 856 15.06 -2.23 45.02
CA SER A 856 16.35 -1.71 44.55
C SER A 856 16.64 -2.05 43.07
N SER A 857 15.74 -2.77 42.40
CA SER A 857 15.85 -3.11 40.98
C SER A 857 15.23 -2.03 40.10
N GLU A 858 15.89 -1.72 38.98
CA GLU A 858 15.37 -0.81 37.94
C GLU A 858 13.99 -1.26 37.43
N VAL A 859 13.78 -2.56 37.26
CA VAL A 859 12.50 -3.10 36.75
C VAL A 859 11.38 -2.89 37.76
N THR A 860 11.62 -3.16 39.04
CA THR A 860 10.62 -2.94 40.09
C THR A 860 10.27 -1.47 40.21
N MET A 861 11.27 -0.58 40.17
CA MET A 861 11.04 0.86 40.16
C MET A 861 10.15 1.28 38.97
N LEU A 862 10.48 0.82 37.76
CA LEU A 862 9.70 1.12 36.55
C LEU A 862 8.24 0.65 36.64
N VAL A 863 8.02 -0.59 37.11
CA VAL A 863 6.67 -1.17 37.25
C VAL A 863 5.87 -0.46 38.34
N VAL A 864 6.45 -0.28 39.54
CA VAL A 864 5.78 0.36 40.67
C VAL A 864 5.45 1.82 40.35
N SER A 865 6.39 2.58 39.80
CA SER A 865 6.15 3.97 39.38
C SER A 865 5.05 4.05 38.31
N HIS A 866 5.07 3.15 37.32
CA HIS A 866 4.01 3.09 36.31
C HIS A 866 2.63 2.80 36.92
N LEU A 867 2.54 1.78 37.78
CA LEU A 867 1.30 1.37 38.45
C LEU A 867 0.76 2.44 39.43
N ALA A 868 1.64 3.17 40.11
CA ALA A 868 1.29 4.23 41.04
C ALA A 868 0.77 5.50 40.35
N LEU A 869 1.24 5.76 39.12
CA LEU A 869 0.85 6.93 38.33
C LEU A 869 -0.32 6.66 37.38
N GLN A 870 -0.59 5.40 37.02
CA GLN A 870 -1.70 5.04 36.15
C GLN A 870 -3.05 5.41 36.79
N SER A 871 -3.83 6.22 36.08
CA SER A 871 -5.11 6.76 36.56
C SER A 871 -6.16 5.69 36.82
N GLY A 872 -6.28 4.70 35.92
CA GLY A 872 -7.23 3.60 36.04
C GLY A 872 -8.68 3.97 35.68
N PRO A 873 -9.62 3.02 35.83
CA PRO A 873 -11.02 3.25 35.49
C PRO A 873 -11.73 4.16 36.49
N ARG A 874 -12.69 4.96 35.99
CA ARG A 874 -13.62 5.72 36.84
C ARG A 874 -14.30 4.79 37.84
N ASP A 875 -14.53 5.30 39.04
CA ASP A 875 -15.34 4.62 40.05
C ASP A 875 -16.83 4.87 39.80
N GLU A 876 -17.68 4.10 40.50
CA GLU A 876 -19.14 4.22 40.37
C GLU A 876 -19.68 5.55 40.90
N LYS A 877 -18.97 6.20 41.83
CA LYS A 877 -19.37 7.46 42.46
C LYS A 877 -18.84 8.70 41.73
N GLY A 878 -17.93 8.53 40.77
CA GLY A 878 -17.30 9.62 40.02
C GLY A 878 -16.26 10.42 40.82
N ASP A 879 -15.62 9.85 41.84
CA ASP A 879 -14.52 10.48 42.57
C ASP A 879 -13.30 10.70 41.64
N VAL A 880 -12.64 11.85 41.82
CA VAL A 880 -11.40 12.23 41.14
C VAL A 880 -10.28 11.22 41.39
N LEU A 881 -10.29 10.53 42.54
CA LEU A 881 -9.31 9.49 42.87
C LEU A 881 -9.52 8.18 42.09
N ARG A 882 -10.69 7.98 41.49
CA ARG A 882 -11.01 6.82 40.62
C ARG A 882 -10.90 5.49 41.37
N THR A 883 -11.14 4.38 40.67
CA THR A 883 -11.18 3.04 41.29
C THR A 883 -9.86 2.65 41.95
N ILE A 884 -8.74 3.06 41.37
CA ILE A 884 -7.40 2.65 41.83
C ILE A 884 -7.01 3.40 43.10
N HIS A 885 -7.16 4.72 43.14
CA HIS A 885 -6.63 5.54 44.22
C HIS A 885 -7.64 5.87 45.32
N ASN A 886 -8.88 5.36 45.23
CA ASN A 886 -9.91 5.61 46.25
C ASN A 886 -9.48 5.19 47.66
N VAL A 887 -8.58 4.20 47.80
CA VAL A 887 -8.04 3.77 49.10
C VAL A 887 -7.36 4.90 49.89
N PHE A 888 -6.89 5.97 49.24
CA PHE A 888 -6.31 7.14 49.92
C PHE A 888 -7.35 8.01 50.66
N ARG A 889 -8.64 7.66 50.58
CA ARG A 889 -9.69 8.21 51.47
C ARG A 889 -9.71 7.52 52.84
N ASP A 890 -9.05 6.38 52.99
CA ASP A 890 -8.95 5.64 54.25
C ASP A 890 -7.70 6.10 55.03
N ASP A 891 -7.94 6.82 56.12
CA ASP A 891 -6.89 7.38 56.96
C ASP A 891 -5.99 6.30 57.59
N HIS A 892 -6.55 5.12 57.92
CA HIS A 892 -5.77 4.03 58.52
C HIS A 892 -4.80 3.43 57.49
N PHE A 893 -5.26 3.23 56.26
CA PHE A 893 -4.38 2.81 55.17
C PHE A 893 -3.27 3.84 54.96
N CYS A 894 -3.62 5.13 54.86
CA CYS A 894 -2.67 6.19 54.65
C CYS A 894 -1.59 6.28 55.74
N ASP A 895 -1.99 6.21 57.02
CA ASP A 895 -1.05 6.25 58.14
C ASP A 895 -0.06 5.07 58.09
N ARG A 896 -0.55 3.85 57.86
CA ARG A 896 0.30 2.66 57.71
C ARG A 896 1.21 2.74 56.48
N PHE A 897 0.72 3.32 55.40
CA PHE A 897 1.52 3.50 54.18
C PHE A 897 2.66 4.49 54.39
N VAL A 898 2.41 5.65 55.02
CA VAL A 898 3.46 6.62 55.35
C VAL A 898 4.45 6.04 56.35
N GLU A 899 4.00 5.30 57.36
CA GLU A 899 4.86 4.62 58.33
C GLU A 899 5.86 3.66 57.65
N GLN A 900 5.38 2.81 56.73
CA GLN A 900 6.24 1.89 55.98
C GLN A 900 7.24 2.63 55.07
N LEU A 901 6.82 3.72 54.42
CA LEU A 901 7.72 4.55 53.61
C LEU A 901 8.80 5.23 54.46
N CYS A 902 8.45 5.71 55.66
CA CYS A 902 9.40 6.28 56.61
C CYS A 902 10.43 5.23 57.09
N ALA A 903 9.99 4.00 57.40
CA ALA A 903 10.89 2.91 57.76
C ALA A 903 11.89 2.59 56.63
N ARG A 904 11.43 2.62 55.37
CA ARG A 904 12.32 2.46 54.21
C ARG A 904 13.28 3.64 54.04
N LEU A 905 12.85 4.89 54.26
CA LEU A 905 13.75 6.06 54.27
C LEU A 905 14.87 5.93 55.30
N GLU A 906 14.57 5.43 56.51
CA GLU A 906 15.58 5.24 57.55
C GLU A 906 16.65 4.23 57.13
N SER A 907 16.26 3.15 56.44
CA SER A 907 17.21 2.17 55.90
C SER A 907 18.13 2.73 54.79
N LEU A 908 17.69 3.79 54.09
CA LEU A 908 18.44 4.40 52.98
C LEU A 908 19.53 5.38 53.43
N GLN A 909 19.47 5.91 54.65
CA GLN A 909 20.26 7.09 55.06
C GLN A 909 21.77 6.98 54.77
N ALA A 910 22.37 5.79 54.94
CA ALA A 910 23.79 5.55 54.71
C ALA A 910 24.14 4.97 53.34
N ASN A 911 23.15 4.54 52.54
CA ASN A 911 23.38 3.76 51.31
C ASN A 911 22.95 4.54 50.05
N TRP A 912 23.83 5.44 49.60
CA TRP A 912 23.63 6.27 48.41
C TRP A 912 23.56 5.49 47.08
N ARG A 913 23.85 4.17 47.09
CA ARG A 913 23.73 3.31 45.90
C ARG A 913 22.28 2.92 45.60
N GLU A 914 21.40 3.02 46.58
CA GLU A 914 19.99 2.62 46.52
C GLU A 914 19.11 3.70 45.87
N THR A 915 19.52 4.21 44.71
CA THR A 915 18.84 5.31 44.01
C THR A 915 17.46 4.90 43.53
N TYR A 916 17.28 3.66 43.06
CA TYR A 916 15.98 3.16 42.59
C TYR A 916 14.96 3.01 43.73
N LEU A 917 15.37 2.50 44.89
CA LEU A 917 14.49 2.43 46.06
C LEU A 917 14.12 3.84 46.55
N MET A 918 15.09 4.77 46.59
CA MET A 918 14.79 6.18 46.90
C MET A 918 13.80 6.80 45.89
N ASP A 919 13.95 6.50 44.59
CA ASP A 919 13.03 6.96 43.55
C ASP A 919 11.60 6.46 43.75
N VAL A 920 11.45 5.16 44.08
CA VAL A 920 10.15 4.57 44.42
C VAL A 920 9.56 5.27 45.63
N VAL A 921 10.32 5.42 46.72
CA VAL A 921 9.82 6.04 47.96
C VAL A 921 9.39 7.48 47.72
N ILE A 922 10.20 8.29 47.02
CA ILE A 922 9.84 9.67 46.67
C ILE A 922 8.59 9.70 45.78
N THR A 923 8.49 8.81 44.80
CA THR A 923 7.30 8.71 43.93
C THR A 923 6.04 8.41 44.74
N LEU A 924 6.10 7.45 45.66
CA LEU A 924 4.96 7.06 46.50
C LEU A 924 4.60 8.14 47.53
N LEU A 925 5.58 8.84 48.11
CA LEU A 925 5.36 9.96 49.03
C LEU A 925 4.72 11.16 48.32
N LEU A 926 5.27 11.57 47.17
CA LEU A 926 4.69 12.62 46.34
C LEU A 926 3.28 12.27 45.91
N ARG A 927 3.03 11.00 45.56
CA ARG A 927 1.70 10.51 45.18
C ARG A 927 0.74 10.55 46.36
N THR A 928 1.17 10.12 47.54
CA THR A 928 0.36 10.17 48.77
C THR A 928 -0.01 11.62 49.11
N HIS A 929 0.96 12.54 49.10
CA HIS A 929 0.72 13.96 49.35
C HIS A 929 -0.27 14.57 48.33
N ALA A 930 -0.11 14.27 47.04
CA ALA A 930 -1.00 14.77 46.00
C ALA A 930 -2.45 14.26 46.14
N LEU A 931 -2.63 12.97 46.46
CA LEU A 931 -3.96 12.35 46.55
C LEU A 931 -4.68 12.65 47.87
N THR A 932 -3.93 12.96 48.93
CA THR A 932 -4.47 13.27 50.27
C THR A 932 -4.58 14.76 50.54
N ALA A 933 -4.44 15.63 49.53
CA ALA A 933 -4.50 17.09 49.69
C ALA A 933 -5.76 17.61 50.41
N THR A 934 -6.86 16.84 50.39
CA THR A 934 -8.10 17.14 51.13
C THR A 934 -8.08 16.73 52.60
N ASN A 935 -7.20 15.80 53.00
CA ASN A 935 -6.94 15.43 54.39
C ASN A 935 -5.63 16.07 54.87
N ARG A 936 -5.74 17.13 55.68
CA ARG A 936 -4.57 17.89 56.15
C ARG A 936 -3.60 17.08 57.01
N ASP A 937 -4.09 16.16 57.85
CA ASP A 937 -3.23 15.42 58.77
C ASP A 937 -2.30 14.47 58.00
N VAL A 938 -2.88 13.58 57.18
CA VAL A 938 -2.11 12.64 56.34
C VAL A 938 -1.21 13.38 55.35
N SER A 939 -1.73 14.42 54.70
CA SER A 939 -0.95 15.23 53.76
C SER A 939 0.26 15.88 54.43
N SER A 940 0.13 16.31 55.71
CA SER A 940 1.22 16.86 56.51
C SER A 940 2.25 15.79 56.85
N LYS A 941 1.82 14.59 57.27
CA LYS A 941 2.74 13.46 57.55
C LYS A 941 3.54 13.08 56.31
N ALA A 942 2.89 12.99 55.16
CA ALA A 942 3.56 12.72 53.89
C ALA A 942 4.55 13.84 53.51
N PHE A 943 4.18 15.10 53.72
CA PHE A 943 5.07 16.24 53.49
C PHE A 943 6.31 16.21 54.38
N GLU A 944 6.18 15.91 55.67
CA GLU A 944 7.32 15.73 56.59
C GLU A 944 8.25 14.59 56.15
N ALA A 945 7.68 13.48 55.67
CA ALA A 945 8.47 12.39 55.10
C ALA A 945 9.21 12.80 53.82
N ILE A 946 8.61 13.65 52.96
CA ILE A 946 9.27 14.25 51.79
C ILE A 946 10.44 15.15 52.23
N LEU A 947 10.27 15.97 53.27
CA LEU A 947 11.37 16.78 53.83
C LEU A 947 12.50 15.91 54.37
N ARG A 948 12.18 14.76 54.97
CA ARG A 948 13.18 13.78 55.42
C ARG A 948 13.94 13.17 54.24
N ALA A 949 13.24 12.76 53.18
CA ALA A 949 13.86 12.27 51.95
C ALA A 949 14.81 13.32 51.34
N ARG A 950 14.38 14.59 51.30
CA ARG A 950 15.21 15.72 50.84
C ARG A 950 16.51 15.83 51.63
N LYS A 951 16.45 15.78 52.97
CA LYS A 951 17.64 15.82 53.84
C LYS A 951 18.59 14.66 53.58
N ILE A 952 18.06 13.45 53.34
CA ILE A 952 18.89 12.28 52.99
C ILE A 952 19.59 12.49 51.64
N CYS A 953 18.89 12.96 50.62
CA CYS A 953 19.49 13.22 49.31
C CYS A 953 20.56 14.32 49.35
N VAL A 954 20.37 15.39 50.13
CA VAL A 954 21.41 16.42 50.34
C VAL A 954 22.65 15.82 50.99
N ARG A 955 22.48 15.02 52.05
CA ARG A 955 23.59 14.30 52.69
C ARG A 955 24.30 13.37 51.71
N TRP A 956 23.58 12.70 50.82
CA TRP A 956 24.18 11.89 49.76
C TRP A 956 25.02 12.74 48.80
N VAL A 957 24.54 13.92 48.40
CA VAL A 957 25.32 14.86 47.57
C VAL A 957 26.62 15.28 48.27
N GLU A 958 26.57 15.63 49.56
CA GLU A 958 27.74 16.00 50.35
C GLU A 958 28.76 14.85 50.43
N MET A 959 28.29 13.63 50.74
CA MET A 959 29.13 12.44 50.82
C MET A 959 29.78 12.11 49.47
N LEU A 960 29.01 12.13 48.39
CA LEU A 960 29.50 11.81 47.05
C LEU A 960 30.47 12.87 46.52
N ARG A 961 30.26 14.15 46.87
CA ARG A 961 31.22 15.22 46.57
C ARG A 961 32.54 14.98 47.29
N ALA A 962 32.52 14.67 48.59
CA ALA A 962 33.72 14.36 49.36
C ALA A 962 34.47 13.12 48.83
N GLU A 963 33.75 12.06 48.44
CA GLU A 963 34.36 10.86 47.84
C GLU A 963 34.94 11.13 46.44
N THR A 964 34.31 12.00 45.65
CA THR A 964 34.84 12.40 44.33
C THR A 964 36.15 13.17 44.47
N PHE A 965 36.29 14.04 45.47
CA PHE A 965 37.55 14.74 45.76
C PHE A 965 38.67 13.82 46.27
N LYS A 966 38.33 12.71 46.94
CA LYS A 966 39.31 11.72 47.45
C LYS A 966 39.69 10.66 46.41
N ALA A 967 38.87 10.47 45.37
CA ALA A 967 39.06 9.41 44.40
C ALA A 967 40.29 9.67 43.52
N SER A 968 41.29 8.79 43.62
CA SER A 968 42.47 8.75 42.75
C SER A 968 42.25 7.93 41.46
N ASP A 969 41.21 7.10 41.43
CA ASP A 969 40.79 6.30 40.26
C ASP A 969 39.69 7.01 39.46
N VAL A 970 39.92 7.12 38.14
CA VAL A 970 39.01 7.73 37.17
C VAL A 970 37.68 6.98 37.10
N GLU A 971 37.67 5.65 37.23
CA GLU A 971 36.43 4.88 37.14
C GLU A 971 35.55 5.04 38.40
N MET A 972 36.17 5.02 39.58
CA MET A 972 35.49 5.34 40.84
C MET A 972 34.91 6.76 40.82
N SER A 973 35.69 7.75 40.36
CA SER A 973 35.22 9.14 40.21
C SER A 973 34.00 9.23 39.29
N ARG A 974 34.03 8.58 38.12
CA ARG A 974 32.88 8.55 37.19
C ARG A 974 31.63 7.91 37.80
N ARG A 975 31.77 6.84 38.59
CA ARG A 975 30.63 6.21 39.28
C ARG A 975 30.06 7.15 40.34
N CYS A 976 30.90 7.77 41.17
CA CYS A 976 30.47 8.76 42.16
C CYS A 976 29.73 9.94 41.52
N GLN A 977 30.20 10.44 40.37
CA GLN A 977 29.51 11.48 39.59
C GLN A 977 28.10 11.05 39.15
N GLN A 978 27.92 9.81 38.66
CA GLN A 978 26.59 9.30 38.29
C GLN A 978 25.64 9.20 39.49
N TYR A 979 26.12 8.76 40.65
CA TYR A 979 25.30 8.75 41.87
C TYR A 979 25.01 10.16 42.39
N ALA A 980 25.95 11.10 42.25
CA ALA A 980 25.77 12.49 42.67
C ALA A 980 24.69 13.16 41.80
N LEU A 981 24.70 12.87 40.50
CA LEU A 981 23.65 13.28 39.58
C LEU A 981 22.28 12.72 39.98
N TRP A 982 22.20 11.43 40.31
CA TRP A 982 20.97 10.81 40.82
C TRP A 982 20.48 11.44 42.12
N ALA A 983 21.36 11.62 43.11
CA ALA A 983 21.01 12.21 44.40
C ALA A 983 20.49 13.65 44.25
N ALA A 984 21.12 14.45 43.38
CA ALA A 984 20.69 15.80 43.07
C ALA A 984 19.29 15.82 42.40
N ILE A 985 19.05 14.97 41.40
CA ILE A 985 17.74 14.88 40.73
C ILE A 985 16.65 14.42 41.71
N LEU A 986 16.91 13.39 42.51
CA LEU A 986 15.96 12.88 43.51
C LEU A 986 15.63 13.94 44.56
N CYS A 987 16.63 14.69 45.04
CA CYS A 987 16.42 15.83 45.92
C CYS A 987 15.50 16.87 45.25
N LYS A 988 15.80 17.28 44.01
CA LYS A 988 15.01 18.27 43.26
C LYS A 988 13.57 17.80 43.02
N ARG A 989 13.32 16.51 42.78
CA ARG A 989 11.96 15.95 42.66
C ARG A 989 11.09 16.25 43.89
N THR A 990 11.67 16.36 45.09
CA THR A 990 10.92 16.71 46.31
C THR A 990 10.35 18.13 46.29
N PHE A 991 10.79 19.00 45.38
CA PHE A 991 10.31 20.37 45.25
C PHE A 991 9.07 20.50 44.35
N VAL A 992 8.59 19.41 43.74
CA VAL A 992 7.33 19.39 42.98
C VAL A 992 6.15 19.94 43.81
N VAL A 993 6.17 19.73 45.12
CA VAL A 993 5.17 20.25 46.08
C VAL A 993 5.07 21.79 46.09
N HIS A 994 6.13 22.49 45.68
CA HIS A 994 6.18 23.94 45.60
C HIS A 994 5.81 24.50 44.21
N ALA A 995 5.59 23.64 43.20
CA ALA A 995 5.41 24.05 41.80
C ALA A 995 4.21 24.99 41.57
N ASN A 996 3.19 24.93 42.44
CA ASN A 996 1.99 25.75 42.37
C ASN A 996 1.88 26.75 43.53
N GLN A 997 2.94 26.92 44.34
CA GLN A 997 2.95 27.82 45.49
C GLN A 997 3.51 29.19 45.11
N SER A 998 2.94 30.25 45.69
CA SER A 998 3.41 31.63 45.54
C SER A 998 4.32 32.08 46.69
N VAL A 999 4.45 31.27 47.74
CA VAL A 999 5.24 31.55 48.94
C VAL A 999 6.71 31.23 48.68
N HIS A 1000 7.60 32.14 49.05
CA HIS A 1000 9.05 31.97 48.94
C HIS A 1000 9.52 30.67 49.60
N LEU A 1001 10.58 30.07 49.03
CA LEU A 1001 11.23 28.93 49.67
C LEU A 1001 11.90 29.39 50.97
N ASP A 1002 11.80 28.57 52.03
CA ASP A 1002 12.58 28.81 53.23
C ASP A 1002 14.08 28.70 52.95
N ASP A 1003 14.91 29.28 53.81
CA ASP A 1003 16.36 29.37 53.58
C ASP A 1003 17.01 27.98 53.40
N THR A 1004 16.56 26.97 54.14
CA THR A 1004 17.13 25.61 54.06
C THR A 1004 16.76 24.91 52.76
N ALA A 1005 15.51 25.06 52.31
CA ALA A 1005 14.99 24.52 51.07
C ALA A 1005 15.63 25.23 49.87
N LEU A 1006 15.79 26.55 49.93
CA LEU A 1006 16.45 27.34 48.89
C LEU A 1006 17.92 26.93 48.74
N GLN A 1007 18.66 26.81 49.84
CA GLN A 1007 20.04 26.36 49.83
C GLN A 1007 20.16 24.96 49.19
N ALA A 1008 19.38 23.99 49.68
CA ALA A 1008 19.39 22.62 49.16
C ALA A 1008 19.05 22.56 47.65
N TYR A 1009 18.08 23.36 47.20
CA TYR A 1009 17.69 23.40 45.79
C TYR A 1009 18.82 23.92 44.89
N ILE A 1010 19.46 25.02 45.28
CA ILE A 1010 20.54 25.65 44.50
C ILE A 1010 21.76 24.73 44.44
N GLU A 1011 22.16 24.14 45.58
CA GLU A 1011 23.26 23.17 45.64
C GLU A 1011 23.01 21.96 44.74
N CYS A 1012 21.78 21.43 44.72
CA CYS A 1012 21.42 20.30 43.85
C CYS A 1012 21.37 20.71 42.37
N CYS A 1013 20.94 21.94 42.04
CA CYS A 1013 20.98 22.43 40.66
C CYS A 1013 22.41 22.54 40.13
N ILE A 1014 23.32 23.11 40.93
CA ILE A 1014 24.74 23.22 40.55
C ILE A 1014 25.36 21.82 40.46
N THR A 1015 25.10 20.95 41.44
CA THR A 1015 25.60 19.56 41.43
C THR A 1015 25.13 18.80 40.20
N LEU A 1016 23.86 18.91 39.81
CA LEU A 1016 23.32 18.28 38.60
C LEU A 1016 24.06 18.79 37.36
N GLN A 1017 24.22 20.11 37.23
CA GLN A 1017 24.91 20.72 36.10
C GLN A 1017 26.37 20.27 35.98
N ASP A 1018 27.11 20.24 37.09
CA ASP A 1018 28.53 19.92 37.09
C ASP A 1018 28.82 18.43 36.87
N ASN A 1019 27.90 17.54 37.29
CA ASN A 1019 28.05 16.10 37.09
C ASN A 1019 27.48 15.61 35.74
N LEU A 1020 26.89 16.49 34.92
CA LEU A 1020 26.37 16.16 33.61
C LEU A 1020 27.40 16.42 32.51
N VAL A 1021 28.35 15.49 32.37
CA VAL A 1021 29.52 15.61 31.48
C VAL A 1021 29.26 15.09 30.06
N VAL A 1022 28.11 14.43 29.82
CA VAL A 1022 27.76 13.81 28.53
C VAL A 1022 26.45 14.40 28.02
N GLU A 1023 26.28 14.43 26.69
CA GLU A 1023 25.01 14.79 26.06
C GLU A 1023 23.83 13.97 26.63
N VAL A 1024 22.70 14.65 26.86
CA VAL A 1024 21.47 14.06 27.44
C VAL A 1024 20.97 12.85 26.63
N GLY A 1025 21.18 12.87 25.31
CA GLY A 1025 20.78 11.76 24.42
C GLY A 1025 21.55 10.46 24.65
N ALA A 1026 22.75 10.52 25.23
CA ALA A 1026 23.59 9.35 25.50
C ALA A 1026 23.38 8.78 26.91
N LEU A 1027 22.54 9.40 27.74
CA LEU A 1027 22.21 8.89 29.07
C LEU A 1027 21.36 7.61 28.99
N PRO A 1028 21.48 6.69 29.96
CA PRO A 1028 20.53 5.59 30.14
C PRO A 1028 19.09 6.11 30.19
N GLN A 1029 18.15 5.36 29.62
CA GLN A 1029 16.76 5.80 29.41
C GLN A 1029 16.10 6.36 30.69
N VAL A 1030 16.24 5.65 31.80
CA VAL A 1030 15.65 6.04 33.09
C VAL A 1030 16.21 7.39 33.59
N LEU A 1031 17.54 7.56 33.53
CA LEU A 1031 18.20 8.80 33.93
C LEU A 1031 17.86 9.96 32.97
N ARG A 1032 17.77 9.68 31.67
CA ARG A 1032 17.31 10.63 30.65
C ARG A 1032 15.90 11.15 30.96
N HIS A 1033 14.97 10.28 31.32
CA HIS A 1033 13.61 10.67 31.71
C HIS A 1033 13.62 11.53 32.98
N ALA A 1034 14.43 11.17 33.98
CA ALA A 1034 14.54 11.93 35.22
C ALA A 1034 15.09 13.35 34.97
N VAL A 1035 16.11 13.50 34.11
CA VAL A 1035 16.65 14.80 33.69
C VAL A 1035 15.61 15.65 32.96
N VAL A 1036 14.85 15.06 32.03
CA VAL A 1036 13.78 15.79 31.32
C VAL A 1036 12.70 16.28 32.28
N SER A 1037 12.27 15.43 33.22
CA SER A 1037 11.29 15.83 34.26
C SER A 1037 11.84 16.94 35.15
N ASP A 1038 13.13 16.89 35.51
CA ASP A 1038 13.81 17.93 36.28
C ASP A 1038 13.89 19.27 35.51
N MET A 1039 14.18 19.25 34.21
CA MET A 1039 14.17 20.47 33.38
C MET A 1039 12.81 21.14 33.39
N LYS A 1040 11.72 20.36 33.23
CA LYS A 1040 10.36 20.90 33.27
C LYS A 1040 10.04 21.47 34.65
N LEU A 1041 10.45 20.79 35.72
CA LEU A 1041 10.26 21.25 37.10
C LEU A 1041 11.03 22.55 37.36
N SER A 1042 12.31 22.58 36.97
CA SER A 1042 13.19 23.74 37.17
C SER A 1042 12.69 24.97 36.44
N TYR A 1043 12.16 24.80 35.23
CA TYR A 1043 11.51 25.88 34.50
C TYR A 1043 10.27 26.43 35.22
N ARG A 1044 9.40 25.56 35.72
CA ARG A 1044 8.21 25.95 36.50
C ARG A 1044 8.57 26.67 37.81
N LEU A 1045 9.62 26.21 38.49
CA LEU A 1045 10.10 26.80 39.75
C LEU A 1045 10.98 28.03 39.55
N SER A 1046 11.47 28.30 38.34
CA SER A 1046 12.47 29.33 38.06
C SER A 1046 12.09 30.71 38.60
N SER A 1047 10.82 31.12 38.42
CA SER A 1047 10.35 32.40 38.95
C SER A 1047 10.30 32.42 40.48
N LEU A 1048 9.97 31.30 41.12
CA LEU A 1048 9.91 31.21 42.58
C LEU A 1048 11.31 31.23 43.19
N VAL A 1049 12.23 30.45 42.61
CA VAL A 1049 13.63 30.37 43.03
C VAL A 1049 14.32 31.73 42.85
N ARG A 1050 14.14 32.37 41.69
CA ARG A 1050 14.70 33.70 41.42
C ARG A 1050 14.24 34.74 42.43
N LYS A 1051 12.94 34.77 42.74
CA LYS A 1051 12.37 35.67 43.76
C LYS A 1051 12.91 35.37 45.16
N SER A 1052 13.11 34.10 45.50
CA SER A 1052 13.65 33.67 46.80
C SER A 1052 15.15 33.99 46.96
N ILE A 1053 15.93 33.91 45.88
CA ILE A 1053 17.34 34.32 45.86
C ILE A 1053 17.47 35.83 46.13
N VAL A 1054 16.63 36.64 45.49
CA VAL A 1054 16.64 38.11 45.68
C VAL A 1054 16.22 38.50 47.11
N SER A 1055 15.31 37.75 47.74
CA SER A 1055 14.89 38.02 49.13
C SER A 1055 15.91 37.57 50.17
N SER A 1056 16.71 36.54 49.89
CA SER A 1056 17.70 35.97 50.83
C SER A 1056 19.11 35.85 50.20
N PRO A 1057 19.84 36.97 49.96
CA PRO A 1057 21.17 36.94 49.34
C PRO A 1057 22.20 36.11 50.14
N ASP A 1058 22.13 36.14 51.48
CA ASP A 1058 23.03 35.36 52.34
C ASP A 1058 22.86 33.85 52.15
N THR A 1059 21.63 33.38 51.93
CA THR A 1059 21.34 31.98 51.65
C THR A 1059 21.91 31.56 50.30
N PHE A 1060 21.82 32.43 49.28
CA PHE A 1060 22.46 32.20 47.99
C PHE A 1060 23.99 32.09 48.11
N ARG A 1061 24.63 32.96 48.92
CA ARG A 1061 26.07 32.87 49.22
C ARG A 1061 26.43 31.51 49.85
N LYS A 1062 25.68 31.09 50.87
CA LYS A 1062 25.91 29.79 51.55
C LYS A 1062 25.81 28.61 50.59
N ALA A 1063 24.81 28.63 49.70
CA ALA A 1063 24.64 27.58 48.69
C ALA A 1063 25.81 27.52 47.69
N ILE A 1064 26.31 28.68 47.25
CA ILE A 1064 27.48 28.74 46.35
C ILE A 1064 28.74 28.25 47.07
N MET A 1065 28.93 28.60 48.34
CA MET A 1065 30.09 28.20 49.15
C MET A 1065 30.26 26.67 49.20
N ALA A 1066 29.17 25.91 49.14
CA ALA A 1066 29.21 24.45 49.16
C ALA A 1066 29.94 23.85 47.94
N VAL A 1067 29.95 24.55 46.79
CA VAL A 1067 30.58 24.10 45.53
C VAL A 1067 31.83 24.92 45.21
N TRP A 1068 31.86 26.20 45.58
CA TRP A 1068 33.00 27.11 45.43
C TRP A 1068 33.45 27.62 46.81
N PRO A 1069 34.38 26.91 47.50
CA PRO A 1069 34.79 27.23 48.86
C PRO A 1069 35.37 28.64 48.99
N GLU A 1070 35.13 29.31 50.12
CA GLU A 1070 35.76 30.59 50.47
C GLU A 1070 37.17 30.35 51.06
N ALA A 1071 38.08 31.32 50.94
CA ALA A 1071 39.41 31.23 51.55
C ALA A 1071 39.33 31.37 53.09
N ASP A 1072 40.18 30.64 53.81
CA ASP A 1072 40.15 30.56 55.28
C ASP A 1072 40.10 31.95 55.95
N GLY A 1073 39.05 32.16 56.75
CA GLY A 1073 38.86 33.35 57.58
C GLY A 1073 38.33 34.61 56.86
N ARG A 1074 37.94 34.54 55.58
CA ARG A 1074 37.44 35.71 54.82
C ARG A 1074 36.21 35.37 53.97
N SER A 1075 35.02 35.72 54.46
CA SER A 1075 33.78 35.50 53.71
C SER A 1075 33.61 36.48 52.55
N ARG A 1076 33.12 35.96 51.41
CA ARG A 1076 32.76 36.80 50.25
C ARG A 1076 31.59 37.70 50.64
N GLN A 1077 31.70 39.00 50.36
CA GLN A 1077 30.56 39.92 50.53
C GLN A 1077 29.88 40.13 49.19
N ILE A 1078 28.56 39.93 49.16
CA ILE A 1078 27.72 40.26 48.00
C ILE A 1078 27.44 41.76 48.03
N SER A 1079 27.99 42.50 47.07
CA SER A 1079 27.82 43.97 46.99
C SER A 1079 26.58 44.37 46.18
N ALA A 1080 26.23 43.60 45.15
CA ALA A 1080 25.03 43.82 44.35
C ALA A 1080 24.47 42.48 43.85
N LEU A 1081 23.14 42.33 43.94
CA LEU A 1081 22.40 41.17 43.43
C LEU A 1081 21.26 41.66 42.54
N ARG A 1082 21.25 41.25 41.27
CA ARG A 1082 20.20 41.62 40.31
C ARG A 1082 19.63 40.39 39.61
N ALA A 1083 18.32 40.37 39.45
CA ALA A 1083 17.61 39.38 38.65
C ALA A 1083 17.45 39.90 37.22
N ASP A 1084 18.00 39.19 36.25
CA ASP A 1084 17.84 39.49 34.82
C ASP A 1084 16.52 38.91 34.29
N GLN A 1085 16.09 39.36 33.10
CA GLN A 1085 14.85 38.93 32.44
C GLN A 1085 14.92 37.46 31.97
N ASP A 1086 16.11 36.95 31.62
CA ASP A 1086 16.30 35.61 31.03
C ASP A 1086 16.51 34.47 32.06
N ALA A 1087 15.89 34.56 33.24
CA ALA A 1087 16.06 33.60 34.36
C ALA A 1087 17.49 33.51 34.93
N TRP A 1088 18.32 34.53 34.69
CA TRP A 1088 19.65 34.70 35.28
C TRP A 1088 19.58 35.55 36.55
N VAL A 1089 20.44 35.22 37.50
CA VAL A 1089 20.77 36.05 38.66
C VAL A 1089 22.24 36.42 38.56
N VAL A 1090 22.55 37.70 38.65
CA VAL A 1090 23.91 38.23 38.61
C VAL A 1090 24.25 38.84 39.95
N CYS A 1091 25.38 38.43 40.50
CA CYS A 1091 25.90 38.84 41.80
C CYS A 1091 27.31 39.39 41.62
N GLU A 1092 27.58 40.58 42.15
CA GLU A 1092 28.94 41.10 42.29
C GLU A 1092 29.44 40.71 43.69
N SER A 1093 30.57 40.00 43.73
CA SER A 1093 31.18 39.54 44.98
C SER A 1093 32.58 40.13 45.13
N HIS A 1094 32.91 40.58 46.33
CA HIS A 1094 34.27 40.99 46.66
C HIS A 1094 35.08 39.76 47.09
N GLY A 1095 36.04 39.35 46.26
CA GLY A 1095 37.00 38.30 46.54
C GLY A 1095 38.34 38.87 47.04
N HIS A 1096 39.04 38.13 47.90
CA HIS A 1096 40.41 38.43 48.31
C HIS A 1096 41.35 37.33 47.82
N ASP A 1097 41.68 37.38 46.54
CA ASP A 1097 42.71 36.52 45.96
C ASP A 1097 44.08 37.13 46.27
N GLY A 1098 44.59 36.82 47.46
CA GLY A 1098 46.02 36.91 47.77
C GLY A 1098 46.73 38.18 47.32
N TRP A 1099 46.23 39.35 47.72
CA TRP A 1099 46.92 40.66 47.86
C TRP A 1099 46.23 41.84 47.13
N ASN A 1100 45.20 41.62 46.28
CA ASN A 1100 44.33 42.69 45.74
C ASN A 1100 42.84 42.36 45.92
N ALA A 1101 42.00 43.37 46.19
CA ALA A 1101 40.55 43.25 46.19
C ALA A 1101 40.04 43.30 44.73
N SER A 1102 39.68 42.15 44.16
CA SER A 1102 39.02 42.08 42.84
C SER A 1102 37.51 41.87 43.02
N ILE A 1103 36.72 42.59 42.23
CA ILE A 1103 35.29 42.33 42.09
C ILE A 1103 35.15 41.17 41.11
N GLN A 1104 34.54 40.07 41.56
CA GLN A 1104 34.21 38.90 40.74
C GLN A 1104 32.72 38.89 40.45
N VAL A 1105 32.35 38.67 39.18
CA VAL A 1105 30.96 38.63 38.73
C VAL A 1105 30.49 37.18 38.68
N VAL A 1106 29.54 36.84 39.53
CA VAL A 1106 28.92 35.51 39.60
C VAL A 1106 27.58 35.55 38.88
N GLN A 1107 27.37 34.66 37.90
CA GLN A 1107 26.12 34.53 37.16
C GLN A 1107 25.54 33.13 37.37
N TYR A 1108 24.27 33.06 37.77
CA TYR A 1108 23.56 31.81 38.02
C TYR A 1108 22.28 31.72 37.21
N ASN A 1109 22.12 30.64 36.44
CA ASN A 1109 20.88 30.38 35.70
C ASN A 1109 19.91 29.54 36.56
N CYS A 1110 18.75 30.10 36.89
CA CYS A 1110 17.76 29.45 37.76
C CYS A 1110 17.06 28.24 37.11
N CYS A 1111 17.14 28.09 35.78
CA CYS A 1111 16.51 26.99 35.04
C CYS A 1111 17.48 25.83 34.81
N THR A 1112 18.73 26.11 34.44
CA THR A 1112 19.73 25.06 34.13
C THR A 1112 20.64 24.73 35.30
N GLY A 1113 20.75 25.62 36.30
CA GLY A 1113 21.70 25.46 37.40
C GLY A 1113 23.14 25.84 37.03
N LEU A 1114 23.36 26.41 35.85
CA LEU A 1114 24.67 26.86 35.39
C LEU A 1114 25.17 28.02 36.24
N LEU A 1115 26.34 27.83 36.86
CA LEU A 1115 27.06 28.81 37.64
C LEU A 1115 28.33 29.23 36.91
N LEU A 1116 28.46 30.52 36.65
CA LEU A 1116 29.62 31.14 36.00
C LEU A 1116 30.27 32.15 36.95
N VAL A 1117 31.60 32.18 36.98
CA VAL A 1117 32.41 33.20 37.65
C VAL A 1117 33.24 33.91 36.58
N ASP A 1118 33.10 35.23 36.47
CA ASP A 1118 33.72 36.06 35.44
C ASP A 1118 33.46 35.53 34.02
N SER A 1119 32.21 35.12 33.76
CA SER A 1119 31.71 34.53 32.51
C SER A 1119 32.33 33.18 32.14
N ARG A 1120 32.94 32.46 33.08
CA ARG A 1120 33.47 31.11 32.89
C ARG A 1120 32.84 30.11 33.86
N PRO A 1121 32.56 28.86 33.45
CA PRO A 1121 32.07 27.85 34.37
C PRO A 1121 33.14 27.49 35.42
N LEU A 1122 32.71 26.98 36.57
CA LEU A 1122 33.61 26.42 37.58
C LEU A 1122 34.28 25.15 37.02
N GLY A 1123 35.61 25.09 37.09
CA GLY A 1123 36.44 23.97 36.64
C GLY A 1123 37.71 24.41 35.95
#